data_AF-A3V3V8-F1
#
_entry.id   AF-A3V3V8-F1
#
_cell.length_a   1.000
_cell.length_b   1.000
_cell.length_c   1.000
_cell.angle_alpha   90.00
_cell.angle_beta   90.00
_cell.angle_gamma   90.00
#
_symmetry.space_group_name_H-M   'P 1'
#
loop_
_entity.id
_entity.type
_entity.pdbx_description
1 polymer ?
#
loop_
_entity_poly.entity_id
_entity_poly.type
_entity_poly.pdbx_seq_one_letter_code
_entity_poly.pdbx_strand_id
1 'polypeptide(L)'
;MVSFNILILVALSYVAVLFLVAFLAERRAAVGEANWLRSPVIYTLSLSIYCTAWTFYGAVGYAARSGLEFVTIYLGPSLVMVGWWWILRRLVRIGRAQRITSIADLISSRFGKSRWLGAIVTVIAVVAATPYIALQIQSVTLSLAVFAQSEGAAWSDGDFVRAAMWFAAGLAVFTILFGTRNLDANERHPGIVTAIAVEAVVKLFALIAVGVFVVWGLGGGPVQMMARIDASDLDLWDQDTNRWFGLIFVSAAAFICLPRMFQVMVVENDDEAQMRFASWAFPAYLLAMSLFVVPIAVVGLDLMPAGSNPDLFVLTIPLSQGANGLAMLSFLGGFSSATSMVIVATIALATMVSNHIVVPFWFSLQGDQRGAMSGDVRQLTLLARRLSIAGVLALGFIYYRLSGGGTALAAIGLISFVGSVQVLPALIGGIFWRGATRPAAAAGLLTGLVVWLWTMFLPSFGPGAVIPVAVFADGPFGIGWLRPEALFGIGGIDPLVHGILWSMLLNSAIFVAVSLITFPSPLERLQGAQFVNVFEHGTGARTWSRLVADAEDLLLMSQRIIGQTEAQRMFAREAASQGIPGQMPKATPDFVARLERELGGSVGAATAHAMIGQLTGGSGVSVEDLIAVADEAAQILEYSNRLEAKSAEQEATARALRDANAKLTALSIQKDAFLSQISHELRTPMTSIRSFSEILRDDDLAIKDRNRYAGIILDESIRLSRLLDDLLDLSVLENGQVVLRPQTGPLSALLDRAIAAAGLHERNLTILRDRAAEDIEITADLDRLVQVFINLISNAAKYCDAKKPALTIRVSRTKGQHRIDFLDNGIGIAAQNQELIFEKFSRLADESKAGGAGLGLAICREIMHRLQGDITYLHGTSGTAFRVTLPVMSAPVVS
;
A
#
# COMPACT_ATOMS: atom_id res chain seq x y z
N MET A 1 -33.57 -29.61 45.76
CA MET A 1 -32.31 -28.93 45.38
C MET A 1 -32.06 -29.22 43.92
N VAL A 2 -31.76 -28.20 43.10
CA VAL A 2 -31.40 -28.40 41.68
C VAL A 2 -29.96 -28.89 41.67
N SER A 3 -29.69 -30.06 41.07
CA SER A 3 -28.31 -30.55 41.08
C SER A 3 -27.42 -29.77 40.10
N PHE A 4 -26.11 -29.67 40.36
CA PHE A 4 -25.16 -29.00 39.48
C PHE A 4 -25.19 -29.58 38.05
N ASN A 5 -25.39 -30.90 37.93
CA ASN A 5 -25.57 -31.56 36.62
C ASN A 5 -26.85 -31.14 35.91
N ILE A 6 -27.96 -30.95 36.64
CA ILE A 6 -29.21 -30.44 36.08
C ILE A 6 -29.01 -29.00 35.60
N LEU A 7 -28.28 -28.18 36.34
CA LEU A 7 -27.96 -26.80 35.95
C LEU A 7 -27.21 -26.76 34.60
N ILE A 8 -26.18 -27.59 34.44
CA ILE A 8 -25.44 -27.69 33.18
C ILE A 8 -26.35 -28.16 32.04
N LEU A 9 -27.18 -29.17 32.27
CA LEU A 9 -28.12 -29.68 31.28
C LEU A 9 -29.11 -28.59 30.83
N VAL A 10 -29.65 -27.81 31.78
CA VAL A 10 -30.56 -26.68 31.49
C VAL A 10 -29.84 -25.60 30.69
N ALA A 11 -28.61 -25.24 31.06
CA ALA A 11 -27.81 -24.24 30.35
C ALA A 11 -27.55 -24.67 28.89
N LEU A 12 -27.11 -25.91 28.67
CA LEU A 12 -26.87 -26.45 27.33
C LEU A 12 -28.15 -26.55 26.49
N SER A 13 -29.25 -27.00 27.11
CA SER A 13 -30.56 -27.10 26.44
C SER A 13 -31.07 -25.73 26.02
N TYR A 14 -30.93 -24.72 26.89
CA TYR A 14 -31.33 -23.36 26.59
C TYR A 14 -30.52 -22.74 25.45
N VAL A 15 -29.19 -22.93 25.45
CA VAL A 15 -28.33 -22.52 24.33
C VAL A 15 -28.77 -23.21 23.04
N ALA A 16 -29.06 -24.51 23.06
CA ALA A 16 -29.57 -25.22 21.89
C ALA A 16 -30.91 -24.64 21.37
N VAL A 17 -31.80 -24.22 22.26
CA VAL A 17 -33.07 -23.57 21.91
C VAL A 17 -32.85 -22.21 21.25
N LEU A 18 -32.00 -21.34 21.82
CA LEU A 18 -31.68 -20.04 21.19
C LEU A 18 -31.11 -20.22 19.79
N PHE A 19 -30.35 -21.29 19.57
CA PHE A 19 -29.76 -21.62 18.28
C PHE A 19 -30.77 -22.16 17.30
N LEU A 20 -31.70 -22.99 17.75
CA LEU A 20 -32.83 -23.42 16.95
C LEU A 20 -33.63 -22.21 16.48
N VAL A 21 -33.88 -21.23 17.36
CA VAL A 21 -34.55 -19.97 17.00
C VAL A 21 -33.75 -19.21 15.94
N ALA A 22 -32.44 -19.03 16.14
CA ALA A 22 -31.58 -18.35 15.18
C ALA A 22 -31.61 -19.03 13.80
N PHE A 23 -31.45 -20.35 13.78
CA PHE A 23 -31.44 -21.17 12.56
C PHE A 23 -32.79 -21.12 11.82
N LEU A 24 -33.92 -21.22 12.55
CA LEU A 24 -35.24 -21.14 11.96
C LEU A 24 -35.53 -19.75 11.39
N ALA A 25 -35.10 -18.68 12.07
CA ALA A 25 -35.22 -17.32 11.59
C ALA A 25 -34.39 -17.10 10.31
N GLU A 26 -33.15 -17.58 10.28
CA GLU A 26 -32.26 -17.55 9.10
C GLU A 26 -32.89 -18.26 7.90
N ARG A 27 -33.41 -19.47 8.11
CA ARG A 27 -34.04 -20.27 7.05
C ARG A 27 -35.30 -19.62 6.50
N ARG A 28 -36.13 -19.00 7.35
CA ARG A 28 -37.32 -18.25 6.89
C ARG A 28 -36.95 -16.97 6.14
N ALA A 29 -35.89 -16.28 6.57
CA ALA A 29 -35.37 -15.11 5.87
C ALA A 29 -34.92 -15.45 4.44
N ALA A 30 -34.24 -16.58 4.26
CA ALA A 30 -33.79 -17.05 2.94
C ALA A 30 -34.95 -17.36 1.97
N VAL A 31 -36.14 -17.72 2.48
CA VAL A 31 -37.34 -18.03 1.67
C VAL A 31 -38.17 -16.78 1.37
N GLY A 32 -37.82 -15.61 1.92
CA GLY A 32 -38.53 -14.34 1.69
C GLY A 32 -39.79 -14.14 2.55
N GLU A 33 -40.14 -15.09 3.42
CA GLU A 33 -41.33 -15.05 4.29
C GLU A 33 -41.06 -14.39 5.67
N ALA A 34 -40.16 -13.40 5.71
CA ALA A 34 -39.62 -12.87 6.96
C ALA A 34 -39.94 -11.40 7.23
N ASN A 35 -41.10 -10.90 6.79
CA ASN A 35 -41.52 -9.52 7.07
C ASN A 35 -41.58 -9.20 8.57
N TRP A 36 -41.90 -10.20 9.42
CA TRP A 36 -41.91 -10.04 10.88
C TRP A 36 -40.50 -9.84 11.47
N LEU A 37 -39.45 -10.35 10.83
CA LEU A 37 -38.06 -10.13 11.25
C LEU A 37 -37.62 -8.66 11.08
N ARG A 38 -38.33 -7.89 10.25
CA ARG A 38 -38.14 -6.44 10.08
C ARG A 38 -38.91 -5.60 11.11
N SER A 39 -39.48 -6.23 12.13
CA SER A 39 -40.25 -5.54 13.16
C SER A 39 -39.37 -4.58 13.98
N PRO A 40 -39.79 -3.32 14.20
CA PRO A 40 -39.10 -2.38 15.08
C PRO A 40 -38.91 -2.92 16.52
N VAL A 41 -39.79 -3.81 16.97
CA VAL A 41 -39.70 -4.43 18.30
C VAL A 41 -38.50 -5.38 18.39
N ILE A 42 -38.33 -6.26 17.39
CA ILE A 42 -37.21 -7.21 17.36
C ILE A 42 -35.89 -6.46 17.28
N TYR A 43 -35.81 -5.45 16.41
CA TYR A 43 -34.63 -4.57 16.33
C TYR A 43 -34.33 -3.89 17.68
N THR A 44 -35.34 -3.31 18.34
CA THR A 44 -35.16 -2.65 19.64
C THR A 44 -34.69 -3.63 20.72
N LEU A 45 -35.30 -4.82 20.78
CA LEU A 45 -34.87 -5.86 21.71
C LEU A 45 -33.45 -6.36 21.40
N SER A 46 -33.05 -6.40 20.12
CA SER A 46 -31.68 -6.77 19.77
C SER A 46 -30.62 -5.78 20.26
N LEU A 47 -30.98 -4.50 20.46
CA LEU A 47 -30.08 -3.52 21.10
C LEU A 47 -29.79 -3.88 22.57
N SER A 48 -30.60 -4.75 23.19
CA SER A 48 -30.35 -5.26 24.55
C SER A 48 -29.08 -6.12 24.64
N ILE A 49 -28.37 -6.38 23.54
CA ILE A 49 -27.01 -6.92 23.60
C ILE A 49 -26.05 -6.01 24.39
N TYR A 50 -26.41 -4.73 24.55
CA TYR A 50 -25.75 -3.83 25.50
C TYR A 50 -25.89 -4.31 26.96
N CYS A 51 -27.01 -4.94 27.30
CA CYS A 51 -27.24 -5.52 28.61
C CYS A 51 -26.58 -6.89 28.69
N THR A 52 -25.40 -6.92 29.31
CA THR A 52 -24.52 -8.08 29.47
C THR A 52 -24.59 -8.63 30.89
N ALA A 53 -23.81 -9.68 31.20
CA ALA A 53 -23.73 -10.18 32.57
C ALA A 53 -23.25 -9.10 33.55
N TRP A 54 -22.58 -8.06 33.07
CA TRP A 54 -22.23 -6.90 33.89
C TRP A 54 -23.47 -6.10 34.33
N THR A 55 -24.40 -5.78 33.44
CA THR A 55 -25.65 -5.08 33.82
C THR A 55 -26.59 -5.97 34.62
N PHE A 56 -26.51 -7.29 34.43
CA PHE A 56 -27.37 -8.24 35.15
C PHE A 56 -26.86 -8.52 36.57
N TYR A 57 -25.59 -8.90 36.73
CA TYR A 57 -24.96 -9.21 38.01
C TYR A 57 -24.24 -8.00 38.61
N GLY A 58 -23.29 -7.45 37.86
CA GLY A 58 -22.41 -6.39 38.36
C GLY A 58 -23.10 -5.06 38.66
N ALA A 59 -24.27 -4.75 38.09
CA ALA A 59 -25.01 -3.53 38.43
C ALA A 59 -25.47 -3.55 39.90
N VAL A 60 -25.90 -4.70 40.41
CA VAL A 60 -26.30 -4.86 41.82
C VAL A 60 -25.11 -4.71 42.74
N GLY A 61 -24.00 -5.37 42.42
CA GLY A 61 -22.81 -5.22 43.25
C GLY A 61 -22.17 -3.84 43.15
N TYR A 62 -22.30 -3.15 42.01
CA TYR A 62 -21.89 -1.76 41.89
C TYR A 62 -22.80 -0.84 42.73
N ALA A 63 -24.11 -1.08 42.76
CA ALA A 63 -25.03 -0.36 43.65
C ALA A 63 -24.70 -0.59 45.13
N ALA A 64 -24.34 -1.82 45.51
CA ALA A 64 -23.93 -2.16 46.86
C ALA A 64 -22.60 -1.54 47.31
N ARG A 65 -21.75 -1.10 46.36
CA ARG A 65 -20.43 -0.49 46.66
C ARG A 65 -20.37 1.01 46.45
N SER A 66 -21.19 1.55 45.55
CA SER A 66 -21.09 2.93 45.05
C SER A 66 -22.45 3.62 44.90
N GLY A 67 -23.51 3.08 45.52
CA GLY A 67 -24.82 3.73 45.54
C GLY A 67 -25.45 3.86 44.16
N LEU A 68 -25.84 5.08 43.76
CA LEU A 68 -26.54 5.30 42.49
C LEU A 68 -25.64 5.39 41.25
N GLU A 69 -24.32 5.28 41.37
CA GLU A 69 -23.41 5.36 40.21
C GLU A 69 -23.73 4.33 39.11
N PHE A 70 -24.32 3.17 39.43
CA PHE A 70 -24.67 2.13 38.44
C PHE A 70 -25.63 2.64 37.37
N VAL A 71 -26.47 3.63 37.71
CA VAL A 71 -27.48 4.23 36.83
C VAL A 71 -26.82 4.92 35.64
N THR A 72 -25.60 5.44 35.80
CA THR A 72 -24.84 6.12 34.73
C THR A 72 -24.60 5.24 33.50
N ILE A 73 -24.48 3.93 33.70
CA ILE A 73 -24.31 2.92 32.64
C ILE A 73 -25.57 2.79 31.79
N TYR A 74 -26.75 3.05 32.37
CA TYR A 74 -28.04 3.02 31.68
C TYR A 74 -28.40 4.39 31.07
N LEU A 75 -28.03 5.48 31.74
CA LEU A 75 -28.31 6.85 31.29
C LEU A 75 -27.54 7.21 30.01
N GLY A 76 -26.26 6.84 29.90
CA GLY A 76 -25.44 7.14 28.71
C GLY A 76 -26.09 6.68 27.40
N PRO A 77 -26.36 5.37 27.22
CA PRO A 77 -27.08 4.85 26.05
C PRO A 77 -28.46 5.47 25.87
N SER A 78 -29.18 5.73 26.97
CA SER A 78 -30.50 6.36 26.91
C SER A 78 -30.43 7.76 26.28
N LEU A 79 -29.44 8.57 26.64
CA LEU A 79 -29.21 9.88 26.04
C LEU A 79 -28.88 9.78 24.55
N VAL A 80 -28.08 8.80 24.14
CA VAL A 80 -27.76 8.58 22.72
C VAL A 80 -29.00 8.18 21.92
N MET A 81 -29.86 7.32 22.48
CA MET A 81 -31.09 6.89 21.84
C MET A 81 -32.15 7.99 21.77
N VAL A 82 -32.32 8.77 22.84
CA VAL A 82 -33.21 9.96 22.80
C VAL A 82 -32.67 10.99 21.80
N GLY A 83 -31.35 11.19 21.78
CA GLY A 83 -30.63 12.07 20.84
C GLY A 83 -30.37 11.47 19.45
N TRP A 84 -31.04 10.39 19.07
CA TRP A 84 -30.72 9.61 17.85
C TRP A 84 -30.67 10.44 16.58
N TRP A 85 -31.46 11.53 16.49
CA TRP A 85 -31.53 12.40 15.32
C TRP A 85 -30.18 13.00 14.92
N TRP A 86 -29.31 13.28 15.90
CA TRP A 86 -28.05 13.99 15.68
C TRP A 86 -26.95 13.09 15.12
N ILE A 87 -26.67 11.98 15.81
CA ILE A 87 -25.51 11.11 15.49
C ILE A 87 -25.98 9.79 14.86
N LEU A 88 -26.85 9.05 15.56
CA LEU A 88 -27.23 7.69 15.15
C LEU A 88 -27.90 7.65 13.77
N ARG A 89 -28.81 8.59 13.51
CA ARG A 89 -29.49 8.72 12.22
C ARG A 89 -28.50 8.84 11.07
N ARG A 90 -27.45 9.66 11.27
CA ARG A 90 -26.42 9.90 10.27
C ARG A 90 -25.52 8.68 10.11
N LEU A 91 -25.13 8.05 11.22
CA LEU A 91 -24.37 6.80 11.22
C LEU A 91 -25.06 5.68 10.44
N VAL A 92 -26.33 5.41 10.73
CA VAL A 92 -27.13 4.39 10.03
C VAL A 92 -27.20 4.68 8.53
N ARG A 93 -27.45 5.95 8.16
CA ARG A 93 -27.56 6.34 6.77
C ARG A 93 -26.23 6.23 6.02
N ILE A 94 -25.13 6.67 6.63
CA ILE A 94 -23.77 6.48 6.11
C ILE A 94 -23.48 4.99 5.94
N GLY A 95 -23.79 4.19 6.97
CA GLY A 95 -23.58 2.75 6.98
C GLY A 95 -24.21 2.06 5.77
N ARG A 96 -25.44 2.45 5.42
CA ARG A 96 -26.12 1.94 4.23
C ARG A 96 -25.58 2.49 2.92
N ALA A 97 -25.42 3.81 2.83
CA ALA A 97 -24.99 4.46 1.59
C ALA A 97 -23.60 3.98 1.15
N GLN A 98 -22.72 3.72 2.11
CA GLN A 98 -21.33 3.31 1.88
C GLN A 98 -21.09 1.80 2.06
N ARG A 99 -22.15 1.02 2.36
CA ARG A 99 -22.07 -0.44 2.64
C ARG A 99 -21.01 -0.78 3.67
N ILE A 100 -21.03 -0.05 4.78
CA ILE A 100 -20.09 -0.23 5.89
C ILE A 100 -20.38 -1.55 6.60
N THR A 101 -19.35 -2.37 6.81
CA THR A 101 -19.50 -3.65 7.51
C THR A 101 -19.00 -3.63 8.95
N SER A 102 -18.27 -2.59 9.37
CA SER A 102 -17.75 -2.45 10.73
C SER A 102 -17.34 -1.01 11.06
N ILE A 103 -17.07 -0.71 12.35
CA ILE A 103 -16.56 0.61 12.74
C ILE A 103 -15.19 0.93 12.15
N ALA A 104 -14.31 -0.08 11.99
CA ALA A 104 -13.01 0.09 11.33
C ALA A 104 -13.19 0.43 9.85
N ASP A 105 -14.18 -0.17 9.20
CA ASP A 105 -14.51 0.07 7.80
C ASP A 105 -15.12 1.48 7.60
N LEU A 106 -15.96 1.94 8.52
CA LEU A 106 -16.48 3.30 8.52
C LEU A 106 -15.35 4.33 8.54
N ILE A 107 -14.41 4.16 9.46
CA ILE A 107 -13.28 5.09 9.60
C ILE A 107 -12.33 4.96 8.40
N SER A 108 -12.01 3.73 7.99
CA SER A 108 -11.16 3.49 6.83
C SER A 108 -11.73 4.15 5.57
N SER A 109 -13.00 3.94 5.26
CA SER A 109 -13.66 4.50 4.08
C SER A 109 -13.72 6.03 4.11
N ARG A 110 -14.06 6.63 5.27
CA ARG A 110 -14.07 8.09 5.44
C ARG A 110 -12.72 8.74 5.15
N PHE A 111 -11.62 8.12 5.58
CA PHE A 111 -10.26 8.64 5.45
C PHE A 111 -9.49 7.98 4.30
N GLY A 112 -10.15 7.84 3.15
CA GLY A 112 -9.50 7.46 1.90
C GLY A 112 -9.34 5.95 1.67
N LYS A 113 -10.23 5.12 2.23
CA LYS A 113 -10.11 3.64 2.24
C LYS A 113 -8.75 3.16 2.75
N SER A 114 -8.23 3.83 3.78
CA SER A 114 -6.90 3.55 4.31
C SER A 114 -6.87 2.20 5.04
N ARG A 115 -6.14 1.23 4.48
CA ARG A 115 -5.93 -0.10 5.08
C ARG A 115 -5.30 -0.01 6.47
N TRP A 116 -4.28 0.85 6.61
CA TRP A 116 -3.57 1.07 7.87
C TRP A 116 -4.48 1.61 8.98
N LEU A 117 -5.35 2.58 8.65
CA LEU A 117 -6.26 3.14 9.64
C LEU A 117 -7.29 2.11 10.11
N GLY A 118 -7.83 1.31 9.19
CA GLY A 118 -8.71 0.18 9.53
C GLY A 118 -8.01 -0.83 10.46
N ALA A 119 -6.73 -1.12 10.23
CA ALA A 119 -5.94 -1.99 11.10
C ALA A 119 -5.75 -1.40 12.50
N ILE A 120 -5.43 -0.10 12.64
CA ILE A 120 -5.32 0.57 13.94
C ILE A 120 -6.62 0.43 14.74
N VAL A 121 -7.76 0.79 14.14
CA VAL A 121 -9.06 0.70 14.81
C VAL A 121 -9.38 -0.74 15.21
N THR A 122 -9.02 -1.71 14.37
CA THR A 122 -9.20 -3.13 14.66
C THR A 122 -8.36 -3.59 15.85
N VAL A 123 -7.09 -3.19 15.93
CA VAL A 123 -6.23 -3.50 17.08
C VAL A 123 -6.78 -2.88 18.36
N ILE A 124 -7.18 -1.61 18.32
CA ILE A 124 -7.82 -0.94 19.47
C ILE A 124 -9.05 -1.72 19.91
N ALA A 125 -9.93 -2.11 18.98
CA ALA A 125 -11.14 -2.85 19.27
C ALA A 125 -10.89 -4.22 19.90
N VAL A 126 -9.89 -4.98 19.42
CA VAL A 126 -9.52 -6.30 19.99
C VAL A 126 -8.95 -6.14 21.41
N VAL A 127 -8.02 -5.22 21.61
CA VAL A 127 -7.39 -4.99 22.92
C VAL A 127 -8.43 -4.46 23.91
N ALA A 128 -9.25 -3.49 23.51
CA ALA A 128 -10.32 -2.95 24.35
C ALA A 128 -11.39 -3.97 24.70
N ALA A 129 -11.74 -4.91 23.80
CA ALA A 129 -12.73 -5.95 24.09
C ALA A 129 -12.22 -7.06 25.03
N THR A 130 -10.90 -7.23 25.13
CA THR A 130 -10.27 -8.34 25.88
C THR A 130 -10.69 -8.39 27.37
N PRO A 131 -10.58 -7.30 28.15
CA PRO A 131 -11.03 -7.29 29.55
C PRO A 131 -12.52 -7.61 29.69
N TYR A 132 -13.34 -7.17 28.74
CA TYR A 132 -14.78 -7.37 28.81
C TYR A 132 -15.20 -8.82 28.52
N ILE A 133 -14.48 -9.50 27.61
CA ILE A 133 -14.66 -10.94 27.39
C ILE A 133 -14.23 -11.71 28.64
N ALA A 134 -13.12 -11.31 29.27
CA ALA A 134 -12.68 -11.89 30.54
C ALA A 134 -13.75 -11.74 31.64
N LEU A 135 -14.38 -10.56 31.73
CA LEU A 135 -15.51 -10.30 32.63
C LEU A 135 -16.67 -11.27 32.40
N GLN A 136 -17.03 -11.54 31.13
CA GLN A 136 -18.12 -12.48 30.83
C GLN A 136 -17.77 -13.92 31.26
N ILE A 137 -16.52 -14.35 31.01
CA ILE A 137 -16.02 -15.67 31.45
C ILE A 137 -16.06 -15.76 32.99
N GLN A 138 -15.60 -14.72 33.67
CA GLN A 138 -15.63 -14.63 35.13
C GLN A 138 -17.05 -14.68 35.68
N SER A 139 -17.98 -13.93 35.07
CA SER A 139 -19.40 -13.88 35.49
C SER A 139 -20.05 -15.26 35.45
N VAL A 140 -19.84 -16.01 34.35
CA VAL A 140 -20.39 -17.36 34.20
C VAL A 140 -19.75 -18.32 35.20
N THR A 141 -18.42 -18.29 35.31
CA THR A 141 -17.69 -19.18 36.24
C THR A 141 -18.10 -18.94 37.69
N LEU A 142 -18.22 -17.68 38.12
CA LEU A 142 -18.70 -17.32 39.47
C LEU A 142 -20.14 -17.78 39.71
N SER A 143 -21.03 -17.60 38.72
CA SER A 143 -22.42 -18.02 38.85
C SER A 143 -22.57 -19.54 38.96
N LEU A 144 -21.71 -20.33 38.30
CA LEU A 144 -21.65 -21.78 38.43
C LEU A 144 -21.13 -22.21 39.80
N ALA A 145 -20.10 -21.52 40.30
CA ALA A 145 -19.50 -21.80 41.61
C ALA A 145 -20.51 -21.66 42.76
N VAL A 146 -21.43 -20.69 42.67
CA VAL A 146 -22.50 -20.50 43.68
C VAL A 146 -23.39 -21.74 43.83
N PHE A 147 -23.77 -22.39 42.73
CA PHE A 147 -24.55 -23.63 42.81
C PHE A 147 -23.73 -24.81 43.31
N ALA A 148 -22.48 -24.95 42.86
CA ALA A 148 -21.62 -26.01 43.34
C ALA A 148 -21.37 -25.91 44.86
N GLN A 149 -21.18 -24.69 45.36
CA GLN A 149 -21.03 -24.44 46.80
C GLN A 149 -22.30 -24.81 47.58
N SER A 150 -23.49 -24.58 47.01
CA SER A 150 -24.76 -24.97 47.64
C SER A 150 -24.94 -26.50 47.77
N GLU A 151 -24.21 -27.28 46.96
CA GLU A 151 -24.13 -28.75 47.07
C GLU A 151 -23.00 -29.22 48.01
N GLY A 152 -22.26 -28.30 48.64
CA GLY A 152 -21.13 -28.59 49.52
C GLY A 152 -19.79 -28.76 48.80
N ALA A 153 -19.71 -28.47 47.49
CA ALA A 153 -18.45 -28.48 46.75
C ALA A 153 -17.72 -27.13 46.88
N ALA A 154 -16.60 -27.10 47.60
CA ALA A 154 -15.73 -25.92 47.65
C ALA A 154 -14.79 -25.91 46.44
N TRP A 155 -14.91 -24.88 45.60
CA TRP A 155 -14.05 -24.73 44.42
C TRP A 155 -12.69 -24.15 44.80
N SER A 156 -11.63 -24.79 44.31
CA SER A 156 -10.26 -24.27 44.35
C SER A 156 -10.00 -23.35 43.15
N ASP A 157 -8.91 -22.56 43.18
CA ASP A 157 -8.47 -21.75 42.03
C ASP A 157 -8.32 -22.59 40.75
N GLY A 158 -7.87 -23.85 40.89
CA GLY A 158 -7.78 -24.80 39.78
C GLY A 158 -9.14 -25.17 39.17
N ASP A 159 -10.21 -25.20 39.96
CA ASP A 159 -11.57 -25.44 39.48
C ASP A 159 -12.11 -24.25 38.70
N PHE A 160 -11.91 -23.04 39.22
CA PHE A 160 -12.26 -21.80 38.51
C PHE A 160 -11.57 -21.71 37.15
N VAL A 161 -10.26 -21.96 37.09
CA VAL A 161 -9.50 -21.92 35.84
C VAL A 161 -9.99 -22.99 34.86
N ARG A 162 -10.26 -24.21 35.33
CA ARG A 162 -10.78 -25.30 34.48
C ARG A 162 -12.16 -24.97 33.91
N ALA A 163 -13.08 -24.48 34.75
CA ALA A 163 -14.41 -24.07 34.33
C ALA A 163 -14.36 -22.92 33.30
N ALA A 164 -13.55 -21.89 33.55
CA ALA A 164 -13.32 -20.79 32.63
C ALA A 164 -12.74 -21.26 31.28
N MET A 165 -11.78 -22.19 31.30
CA MET A 165 -11.16 -22.75 30.10
C MET A 165 -12.18 -23.56 29.27
N TRP A 166 -12.95 -24.44 29.91
CA TRP A 166 -13.99 -25.23 29.21
C TRP A 166 -15.10 -24.35 28.66
N PHE A 167 -15.50 -23.32 29.40
CA PHE A 167 -16.47 -22.34 28.93
C PHE A 167 -15.95 -21.59 27.70
N ALA A 168 -14.71 -21.05 27.75
CA ALA A 168 -14.10 -20.36 26.62
C ALA A 168 -13.92 -21.26 25.40
N ALA A 169 -13.47 -22.51 25.58
CA ALA A 169 -13.29 -23.48 24.51
C ALA A 169 -14.63 -23.90 23.89
N GLY A 170 -15.63 -24.20 24.71
CA GLY A 170 -16.98 -24.53 24.25
C GLY A 170 -17.58 -23.38 23.44
N LEU A 171 -17.44 -22.15 23.93
CA LEU A 171 -17.91 -20.94 23.25
C LEU A 171 -17.15 -20.67 21.95
N ALA A 172 -15.85 -20.96 21.89
CA ALA A 172 -15.06 -20.84 20.67
C ALA A 172 -15.51 -21.81 19.59
N VAL A 173 -15.61 -23.10 19.92
CA VAL A 173 -16.11 -24.15 19.00
C VAL A 173 -17.48 -23.76 18.49
N PHE A 174 -18.35 -23.35 19.41
CA PHE A 174 -19.71 -22.98 19.10
C PHE A 174 -19.83 -21.75 18.20
N THR A 175 -19.11 -20.68 18.51
CA THR A 175 -19.07 -19.45 17.70
C THR A 175 -18.46 -19.74 16.32
N ILE A 176 -17.45 -20.61 16.22
CA ILE A 176 -16.86 -21.03 14.95
C ILE A 176 -17.88 -21.78 14.08
N LEU A 177 -18.58 -22.76 14.67
CA LEU A 177 -19.56 -23.59 13.96
C LEU A 177 -20.73 -22.76 13.41
N PHE A 178 -21.12 -21.70 14.11
CA PHE A 178 -22.27 -20.88 13.74
C PHE A 178 -21.88 -19.61 12.97
N GLY A 179 -20.97 -18.80 13.51
CA GLY A 179 -20.62 -17.47 13.02
C GLY A 179 -19.69 -17.43 11.81
N THR A 180 -19.20 -18.57 11.32
CA THR A 180 -18.30 -18.63 10.14
C THR A 180 -18.89 -19.37 8.94
N ARG A 181 -20.20 -19.70 8.93
CA ARG A 181 -20.81 -20.45 7.80
C ARG A 181 -21.04 -19.60 6.55
N ASN A 182 -21.37 -18.31 6.71
CA ASN A 182 -21.53 -17.38 5.60
C ASN A 182 -20.39 -16.36 5.56
N LEU A 183 -19.93 -16.07 4.35
CA LEU A 183 -18.72 -15.28 4.09
C LEU A 183 -19.00 -13.85 3.67
N ASP A 184 -20.22 -13.57 3.21
CA ASP A 184 -20.57 -12.25 2.77
C ASP A 184 -20.58 -11.30 3.97
N ALA A 185 -19.56 -10.44 4.02
CA ALA A 185 -19.45 -9.40 5.03
C ALA A 185 -20.58 -8.36 4.94
N ASN A 186 -21.34 -8.37 3.84
CA ASN A 186 -22.53 -7.56 3.59
C ASN A 186 -23.84 -8.29 3.89
N GLU A 187 -23.81 -9.58 4.25
CA GLU A 187 -25.03 -10.30 4.64
C GLU A 187 -25.40 -9.92 6.07
N ARG A 188 -26.65 -9.47 6.22
CA ARG A 188 -27.31 -9.29 7.51
C ARG A 188 -27.54 -10.66 8.13
N HIS A 189 -27.52 -10.72 9.45
CA HIS A 189 -27.72 -11.96 10.21
C HIS A 189 -29.06 -11.91 10.97
N PRO A 190 -30.21 -12.00 10.28
CA PRO A 190 -31.52 -11.93 10.91
C PRO A 190 -31.71 -13.04 11.96
N GLY A 191 -31.03 -14.18 11.80
CA GLY A 191 -30.99 -15.25 12.81
C GLY A 191 -30.41 -14.78 14.15
N ILE A 192 -29.26 -14.10 14.12
CA ILE A 192 -28.59 -13.58 15.32
C ILE A 192 -29.45 -12.52 16.01
N VAL A 193 -29.98 -11.57 15.25
CA VAL A 193 -30.83 -10.47 15.77
C VAL A 193 -32.05 -11.03 16.51
N THR A 194 -32.68 -12.07 15.97
CA THR A 194 -33.85 -12.71 16.57
C THR A 194 -33.52 -13.44 17.87
N ALA A 195 -32.39 -14.16 17.90
CA ALA A 195 -31.95 -14.86 19.10
C ALA A 195 -31.65 -13.89 20.25
N ILE A 196 -30.99 -12.76 19.95
CA ILE A 196 -30.74 -11.70 20.94
C ILE A 196 -32.06 -11.13 21.47
N ALA A 197 -33.05 -10.91 20.59
CA ALA A 197 -34.35 -10.38 21.00
C ALA A 197 -35.11 -11.33 21.94
N VAL A 198 -35.06 -12.65 21.71
CA VAL A 198 -35.65 -13.65 22.63
C VAL A 198 -34.92 -13.62 23.98
N GLU A 199 -33.60 -13.58 23.94
CA GLU A 199 -32.78 -13.48 25.15
C GLU A 199 -33.07 -12.21 25.96
N ALA A 200 -33.31 -11.06 25.30
CA ALA A 200 -33.69 -9.81 25.95
C ALA A 200 -34.91 -10.00 26.87
N VAL A 201 -35.92 -10.72 26.38
CA VAL A 201 -37.15 -11.01 27.12
C VAL A 201 -36.84 -11.90 28.32
N VAL A 202 -36.02 -12.94 28.14
CA VAL A 202 -35.64 -13.85 29.23
C VAL A 202 -34.89 -13.10 30.34
N LYS A 203 -33.93 -12.24 30.00
CA LYS A 203 -33.19 -11.40 30.95
C LYS A 203 -34.12 -10.50 31.76
N LEU A 204 -34.95 -9.75 31.04
CA LEU A 204 -35.86 -8.80 31.67
C LEU A 204 -36.83 -9.51 32.60
N PHE A 205 -37.40 -10.63 32.14
CA PHE A 205 -38.30 -11.44 32.96
C PHE A 205 -37.61 -12.01 34.19
N ALA A 206 -36.38 -12.54 34.06
CA ALA A 206 -35.61 -13.08 35.17
C ALA A 206 -35.32 -12.01 36.24
N LEU A 207 -34.85 -10.83 35.82
CA LEU A 207 -34.49 -9.75 36.74
C LEU A 207 -35.71 -9.15 37.42
N ILE A 208 -36.82 -8.96 36.68
CA ILE A 208 -38.09 -8.51 37.26
C ILE A 208 -38.63 -9.55 38.24
N ALA A 209 -38.56 -10.85 37.93
CA ALA A 209 -39.03 -11.90 38.83
C ALA A 209 -38.26 -11.90 40.15
N VAL A 210 -36.92 -11.73 40.10
CA VAL A 210 -36.09 -11.59 41.30
C VAL A 210 -36.42 -10.31 42.06
N GLY A 211 -36.57 -9.19 41.36
CA GLY A 211 -36.96 -7.91 41.95
C GLY A 211 -38.32 -7.96 42.65
N VAL A 212 -39.31 -8.61 42.03
CA VAL A 212 -40.64 -8.81 42.62
C VAL A 212 -40.55 -9.71 43.86
N PHE A 213 -39.78 -10.79 43.80
CA PHE A 213 -39.54 -11.64 44.96
C PHE A 213 -38.89 -10.87 46.12
N VAL A 214 -37.92 -10.00 45.82
CA VAL A 214 -37.23 -9.19 46.84
C VAL A 214 -38.15 -8.13 47.45
N VAL A 215 -38.88 -7.36 46.63
CA VAL A 215 -39.73 -6.26 47.13
C VAL A 215 -40.95 -6.77 47.87
N TRP A 216 -41.68 -7.72 47.30
CA TRP A 216 -42.93 -8.22 47.90
C TRP A 216 -42.73 -9.44 48.79
N GLY A 217 -41.82 -10.35 48.44
CA GLY A 217 -41.58 -11.57 49.20
C GLY A 217 -40.75 -11.34 50.47
N LEU A 218 -39.70 -10.50 50.40
CA LEU A 218 -38.80 -10.25 51.53
C LEU A 218 -38.95 -8.85 52.13
N GLY A 219 -39.22 -7.85 51.29
CA GLY A 219 -39.32 -6.45 51.66
C GLY A 219 -40.64 -6.05 52.31
N GLY A 220 -41.70 -6.86 52.18
CA GLY A 220 -43.02 -6.57 52.72
C GLY A 220 -43.88 -5.62 51.87
N GLY A 221 -43.43 -5.29 50.66
CA GLY A 221 -44.11 -4.35 49.75
C GLY A 221 -43.25 -3.11 49.43
N PRO A 222 -43.70 -2.27 48.48
CA PRO A 222 -42.91 -1.12 48.00
C PRO A 222 -42.70 -0.04 49.06
N VAL A 223 -43.68 0.20 49.93
CA VAL A 223 -43.58 1.22 50.99
C VAL A 223 -42.56 0.80 52.04
N GLN A 224 -42.64 -0.45 52.50
CA GLN A 224 -41.69 -1.01 53.47
C GLN A 224 -40.30 -1.12 52.87
N MET A 225 -40.18 -1.49 51.59
CA MET A 225 -38.90 -1.50 50.90
C MET A 225 -38.28 -0.10 50.86
N MET A 226 -39.04 0.94 50.56
CA MET A 226 -38.52 2.31 50.58
C MET A 226 -38.00 2.68 51.98
N ALA A 227 -38.75 2.36 53.03
CA ALA A 227 -38.30 2.58 54.40
C ALA A 227 -37.01 1.80 54.75
N ARG A 228 -36.82 0.58 54.21
CA ARG A 228 -35.56 -0.16 54.37
C ARG A 228 -34.40 0.46 53.60
N ILE A 229 -34.66 0.99 52.41
CA ILE A 229 -33.65 1.71 51.63
C ILE A 229 -33.21 2.96 52.38
N ASP A 230 -34.15 3.76 52.89
CA ASP A 230 -33.87 4.98 53.67
C ASP A 230 -33.13 4.69 54.98
N ALA A 231 -33.36 3.52 55.58
CA ALA A 231 -32.69 3.07 56.79
C ALA A 231 -31.36 2.35 56.53
N SER A 232 -30.99 2.10 55.28
CA SER A 232 -29.76 1.37 54.94
C SER A 232 -28.52 2.26 55.06
N ASP A 233 -27.38 1.65 55.39
CA ASP A 233 -26.08 2.35 55.44
C ASP A 233 -25.51 2.68 54.05
N LEU A 234 -26.26 2.41 52.97
CA LEU A 234 -25.84 2.74 51.61
C LEU A 234 -25.98 4.24 51.36
N ASP A 235 -24.87 4.90 51.09
CA ASP A 235 -24.90 6.28 50.63
C ASP A 235 -25.35 6.35 49.15
N LEU A 236 -26.64 6.64 48.97
CA LEU A 236 -27.24 6.71 47.64
C LEU A 236 -27.07 8.09 47.00
N TRP A 237 -26.93 9.14 47.79
CA TRP A 237 -27.09 10.52 47.33
C TRP A 237 -25.79 11.34 47.35
N ASP A 238 -24.81 10.99 48.19
CA ASP A 238 -23.48 11.60 48.11
C ASP A 238 -22.67 10.93 47.01
N GLN A 239 -22.51 11.62 45.88
CA GLN A 239 -21.95 11.08 44.66
C GLN A 239 -20.88 12.03 44.11
N ASP A 240 -19.72 11.49 43.73
CA ASP A 240 -18.69 12.30 43.07
C ASP A 240 -19.20 12.76 41.70
N THR A 241 -19.40 14.08 41.59
CA THR A 241 -19.94 14.71 40.39
C THR A 241 -19.06 14.47 39.16
N ASN A 242 -17.73 14.56 39.30
CA ASN A 242 -16.79 14.37 38.20
C ASN A 242 -16.84 12.93 37.69
N ARG A 243 -16.93 11.97 38.62
CA ARG A 243 -17.06 10.55 38.28
C ARG A 243 -18.38 10.26 37.58
N TRP A 244 -19.48 10.84 38.05
CA TRP A 244 -20.79 10.72 37.39
C TRP A 244 -20.77 11.20 35.94
N PHE A 245 -20.23 12.40 35.68
CA PHE A 245 -20.10 12.92 34.31
C PHE A 245 -19.20 12.03 33.45
N GLY A 246 -18.06 11.58 33.99
CA GLY A 246 -17.15 10.68 33.29
C GLY A 246 -17.81 9.36 32.88
N LEU A 247 -18.56 8.73 33.79
CA LEU A 247 -19.25 7.46 33.54
C LEU A 247 -20.41 7.58 32.54
N ILE A 248 -21.21 8.65 32.63
CA ILE A 248 -22.27 8.92 31.64
C ILE A 248 -21.66 9.10 30.25
N PHE A 249 -20.60 9.91 30.14
CA PHE A 249 -19.89 10.15 28.90
C PHE A 249 -19.33 8.84 28.31
N VAL A 250 -18.60 8.06 29.10
CA VAL A 250 -18.00 6.80 28.65
C VAL A 250 -19.07 5.80 28.24
N SER A 251 -20.17 5.69 28.99
CA SER A 251 -21.25 4.74 28.67
C SER A 251 -21.99 5.15 27.39
N ALA A 252 -22.25 6.44 27.18
CA ALA A 252 -22.83 6.97 25.95
C ALA A 252 -21.91 6.74 24.74
N ALA A 253 -20.63 7.08 24.87
CA ALA A 253 -19.67 6.92 23.79
C ALA A 253 -19.38 5.44 23.47
N ALA A 254 -19.27 4.58 24.48
CA ALA A 254 -19.06 3.15 24.29
C ALA A 254 -20.25 2.51 23.57
N PHE A 255 -21.48 2.92 23.88
CA PHE A 255 -22.68 2.45 23.18
C PHE A 255 -22.60 2.64 21.65
N ILE A 256 -21.89 3.66 21.18
CA ILE A 256 -21.66 3.93 19.75
C ILE A 256 -20.40 3.20 19.24
N CYS A 257 -19.30 3.24 20.01
CA CYS A 257 -17.99 2.79 19.54
C CYS A 257 -17.73 1.28 19.69
N LEU A 258 -18.51 0.58 20.51
CA LEU A 258 -18.33 -0.86 20.71
C LEU A 258 -18.62 -1.62 19.42
N PRO A 259 -17.71 -2.49 18.91
CA PRO A 259 -17.90 -3.18 17.63
C PRO A 259 -19.21 -3.97 17.53
N ARG A 260 -19.59 -4.66 18.61
CA ARG A 260 -20.86 -5.41 18.68
C ARG A 260 -22.08 -4.50 18.59
N MET A 261 -22.02 -3.32 19.24
CA MET A 261 -23.13 -2.38 19.22
C MET A 261 -23.23 -1.73 17.85
N PHE A 262 -22.09 -1.37 17.26
CA PHE A 262 -22.02 -0.84 15.90
C PHE A 262 -22.60 -1.84 14.89
N GLN A 263 -22.28 -3.12 15.01
CA GLN A 263 -22.86 -4.17 14.17
C GLN A 263 -24.39 -4.15 14.23
N VAL A 264 -24.97 -4.27 15.43
CA VAL A 264 -26.44 -4.35 15.58
C VAL A 264 -27.12 -3.02 15.22
N MET A 265 -26.55 -1.90 15.63
CA MET A 265 -27.17 -0.57 15.51
C MET A 265 -27.06 0.03 14.09
N VAL A 266 -25.97 -0.26 13.37
CA VAL A 266 -25.68 0.36 12.07
C VAL A 266 -25.77 -0.66 10.93
N VAL A 267 -25.13 -1.82 11.07
CA VAL A 267 -24.99 -2.80 9.99
C VAL A 267 -26.28 -3.61 9.81
N GLU A 268 -26.86 -4.08 10.92
CA GLU A 268 -28.08 -4.91 10.90
C GLU A 268 -29.38 -4.09 10.76
N ASN A 269 -29.33 -2.76 10.92
CA ASN A 269 -30.51 -1.91 10.79
C ASN A 269 -30.96 -1.78 9.32
N ASP A 270 -32.18 -2.26 9.02
CA ASP A 270 -32.75 -2.32 7.67
C ASP A 270 -33.81 -1.25 7.37
N ASP A 271 -34.37 -0.61 8.39
CA ASP A 271 -35.16 0.62 8.27
C ASP A 271 -34.79 1.70 9.31
N GLU A 272 -34.54 2.94 8.85
CA GLU A 272 -34.27 4.11 9.71
C GLU A 272 -35.49 4.40 10.63
N ALA A 273 -36.70 4.02 10.22
CA ALA A 273 -37.90 4.14 11.05
C ALA A 273 -37.85 3.27 12.31
N GLN A 274 -37.13 2.14 12.29
CA GLN A 274 -36.94 1.32 13.50
C GLN A 274 -36.19 2.09 14.58
N MET A 275 -35.27 2.98 14.21
CA MET A 275 -34.53 3.80 15.16
C MET A 275 -35.47 4.78 15.92
N ARG A 276 -36.53 5.27 15.26
CA ARG A 276 -37.54 6.13 15.89
C ARG A 276 -38.34 5.40 16.97
N PHE A 277 -38.63 4.13 16.77
CA PHE A 277 -39.30 3.33 17.79
C PHE A 277 -38.32 2.98 18.92
N ALA A 278 -37.10 2.59 18.56
CA ALA A 278 -36.05 2.26 19.53
C ALA A 278 -35.65 3.46 20.42
N SER A 279 -35.80 4.70 19.95
CA SER A 279 -35.37 5.91 20.67
C SER A 279 -36.00 6.10 22.05
N TRP A 280 -37.19 5.55 22.27
CA TRP A 280 -37.87 5.57 23.58
C TRP A 280 -38.03 4.16 24.17
N ALA A 281 -38.26 3.15 23.32
CA ALA A 281 -38.51 1.79 23.78
C ALA A 281 -37.25 1.14 24.39
N PHE A 282 -36.06 1.44 23.85
CA PHE A 282 -34.81 0.95 24.44
C PHE A 282 -34.49 1.61 25.79
N PRO A 283 -34.56 2.94 25.96
CA PRO A 283 -34.50 3.56 27.29
C PRO A 283 -35.52 3.00 28.30
N ALA A 284 -36.76 2.73 27.87
CA ALA A 284 -37.77 2.11 28.73
C ALA A 284 -37.36 0.69 29.17
N TYR A 285 -36.78 -0.09 28.25
CA TYR A 285 -36.20 -1.40 28.58
C TYR A 285 -35.05 -1.29 29.60
N LEU A 286 -34.13 -0.32 29.41
CA LEU A 286 -33.03 -0.07 30.34
C LEU A 286 -33.53 0.33 31.73
N LEU A 287 -34.55 1.19 31.80
CA LEU A 287 -35.20 1.58 33.06
C LEU A 287 -35.80 0.36 33.78
N ALA A 288 -36.49 -0.51 33.03
CA ALA A 288 -37.09 -1.72 33.59
C ALA A 288 -36.02 -2.70 34.12
N MET A 289 -34.87 -2.80 33.45
CA MET A 289 -33.71 -3.56 33.95
C MET A 289 -33.11 -2.94 35.22
N SER A 290 -33.05 -1.61 35.34
CA SER A 290 -32.44 -0.94 36.51
C SER A 290 -33.35 -0.84 37.73
N LEU A 291 -34.67 -0.97 37.55
CA LEU A 291 -35.68 -0.64 38.58
C LEU A 291 -35.46 -1.35 39.92
N PHE A 292 -35.10 -2.63 39.91
CA PHE A 292 -34.97 -3.44 41.11
C PHE A 292 -33.53 -3.57 41.63
N VAL A 293 -32.56 -2.91 41.00
CA VAL A 293 -31.13 -3.05 41.36
C VAL A 293 -30.86 -2.63 42.81
N VAL A 294 -31.35 -1.46 43.23
CA VAL A 294 -31.17 -0.95 44.61
C VAL A 294 -31.89 -1.83 45.64
N PRO A 295 -33.19 -2.20 45.47
CA PRO A 295 -33.84 -3.15 46.36
C PRO A 295 -33.08 -4.47 46.55
N ILE A 296 -32.55 -5.05 45.46
CA ILE A 296 -31.76 -6.28 45.52
C ILE A 296 -30.46 -6.05 46.29
N ALA A 297 -29.78 -4.92 46.07
CA ALA A 297 -28.54 -4.59 46.77
C ALA A 297 -28.75 -4.43 48.29
N VAL A 298 -29.76 -3.65 48.70
CA VAL A 298 -30.08 -3.40 50.11
C VAL A 298 -30.44 -4.69 50.84
N VAL A 299 -31.36 -5.49 50.28
CA VAL A 299 -31.74 -6.78 50.90
C VAL A 299 -30.57 -7.76 50.89
N GLY A 300 -29.72 -7.75 49.86
CA GLY A 300 -28.53 -8.58 49.81
C GLY A 300 -27.54 -8.27 50.91
N LEU A 301 -27.28 -6.99 51.19
CA LEU A 301 -26.37 -6.57 52.26
C LEU A 301 -26.90 -6.91 53.66
N ASP A 302 -28.22 -6.86 53.85
CA ASP A 302 -28.88 -7.20 55.12
C ASP A 302 -28.92 -8.72 55.36
N LEU A 303 -29.23 -9.50 54.32
CA LEU A 303 -29.48 -10.93 54.43
C LEU A 303 -28.23 -11.80 54.32
N MET A 304 -27.26 -11.42 53.49
CA MET A 304 -26.11 -12.27 53.17
C MET A 304 -24.97 -12.10 54.19
N PRO A 305 -24.17 -13.14 54.47
CA PRO A 305 -23.01 -13.02 55.35
C PRO A 305 -22.03 -11.93 54.91
N ALA A 306 -21.43 -11.23 55.87
CA ALA A 306 -20.38 -10.24 55.60
C ALA A 306 -19.25 -10.85 54.77
N GLY A 307 -18.81 -10.13 53.72
CA GLY A 307 -17.82 -10.61 52.76
C GLY A 307 -18.37 -11.43 51.58
N SER A 308 -19.68 -11.68 51.53
CA SER A 308 -20.33 -12.25 50.34
C SER A 308 -20.16 -11.33 49.13
N ASN A 309 -19.94 -11.90 47.94
CA ASN A 309 -19.79 -11.11 46.71
C ASN A 309 -21.12 -10.45 46.31
N PRO A 310 -21.24 -9.11 46.34
CA PRO A 310 -22.49 -8.41 46.01
C PRO A 310 -22.91 -8.52 44.54
N ASP A 311 -21.96 -8.81 43.64
CA ASP A 311 -22.26 -8.99 42.21
C ASP A 311 -23.22 -10.18 41.98
N LEU A 312 -23.29 -11.13 42.92
CA LEU A 312 -24.08 -12.34 42.79
C LEU A 312 -25.40 -12.31 43.59
N PHE A 313 -25.78 -11.19 44.21
CA PHE A 313 -27.01 -11.09 45.02
C PHE A 313 -28.30 -11.43 44.26
N VAL A 314 -28.36 -11.13 42.96
CA VAL A 314 -29.50 -11.54 42.10
C VAL A 314 -29.67 -13.06 42.07
N LEU A 315 -28.61 -13.81 42.36
CA LEU A 315 -28.59 -15.26 42.38
C LEU A 315 -28.63 -15.83 43.81
N THR A 316 -27.82 -15.29 44.72
CA THR A 316 -27.63 -15.84 46.06
C THR A 316 -28.81 -15.57 46.99
N ILE A 317 -29.54 -14.47 46.82
CA ILE A 317 -30.73 -14.17 47.65
C ILE A 317 -31.84 -15.20 47.42
N PRO A 318 -32.31 -15.48 46.18
CA PRO A 318 -33.28 -16.55 45.97
C PRO A 318 -32.78 -17.92 46.46
N LEU A 319 -31.49 -18.21 46.29
CA LEU A 319 -30.91 -19.49 46.69
C LEU A 319 -30.89 -19.66 48.22
N SER A 320 -30.52 -18.62 48.98
CA SER A 320 -30.52 -18.64 50.45
C SER A 320 -31.93 -18.80 51.04
N GLN A 321 -32.95 -18.35 50.31
CA GLN A 321 -34.36 -18.49 50.67
C GLN A 321 -35.00 -19.80 50.16
N GLY A 322 -34.21 -20.72 49.58
CA GLY A 322 -34.71 -22.00 49.06
C GLY A 322 -35.49 -21.91 47.75
N ALA A 323 -35.59 -20.73 47.13
CA ALA A 323 -36.29 -20.47 45.87
C ALA A 323 -35.45 -20.91 44.65
N ASN A 324 -35.11 -22.21 44.59
CA ASN A 324 -34.19 -22.79 43.59
C ASN A 324 -34.60 -22.52 42.13
N GLY A 325 -35.91 -22.53 41.82
CA GLY A 325 -36.40 -22.25 40.47
C GLY A 325 -36.13 -20.81 40.04
N LEU A 326 -36.27 -19.86 40.96
CA LEU A 326 -35.98 -18.45 40.71
C LEU A 326 -34.47 -18.21 40.60
N ALA A 327 -33.66 -18.86 41.43
CA ALA A 327 -32.20 -18.85 41.30
C ALA A 327 -31.76 -19.40 39.93
N MET A 328 -32.34 -20.51 39.47
CA MET A 328 -32.03 -21.08 38.15
C MET A 328 -32.46 -20.17 37.00
N LEU A 329 -33.61 -19.49 37.11
CA LEU A 329 -34.04 -18.49 36.14
C LEU A 329 -33.09 -17.28 36.09
N SER A 330 -32.67 -16.78 37.26
CA SER A 330 -31.67 -15.72 37.39
C SER A 330 -30.33 -16.11 36.76
N PHE A 331 -29.86 -17.33 37.04
CA PHE A 331 -28.67 -17.92 36.41
C PHE A 331 -28.79 -17.94 34.89
N LEU A 332 -29.93 -18.39 34.36
CA LEU A 332 -30.16 -18.46 32.93
C LEU A 332 -30.12 -17.08 32.28
N GLY A 333 -30.71 -16.07 32.95
CA GLY A 333 -30.66 -14.67 32.53
C GLY A 333 -29.23 -14.15 32.40
N GLY A 334 -28.41 -14.30 33.44
CA GLY A 334 -27.01 -13.86 33.42
C GLY A 334 -26.12 -14.69 32.49
N PHE A 335 -26.31 -16.00 32.42
CA PHE A 335 -25.58 -16.91 31.52
C PHE A 335 -25.85 -16.60 30.04
N SER A 336 -27.13 -16.43 29.68
CA SER A 336 -27.53 -15.97 28.34
C SER A 336 -26.83 -14.65 28.01
N SER A 337 -26.87 -13.72 28.96
CA SER A 337 -26.29 -12.39 28.81
C SER A 337 -24.79 -12.36 28.53
N ALA A 338 -24.05 -13.29 29.13
CA ALA A 338 -22.63 -13.45 28.87
C ALA A 338 -22.37 -14.09 27.51
N THR A 339 -23.05 -15.20 27.21
CA THR A 339 -22.78 -16.00 26.01
C THR A 339 -23.04 -15.22 24.71
N SER A 340 -24.22 -14.61 24.56
CA SER A 340 -24.55 -13.86 23.33
C SER A 340 -23.68 -12.62 23.12
N MET A 341 -23.34 -11.92 24.21
CA MET A 341 -22.41 -10.79 24.11
C MET A 341 -21.07 -11.22 23.53
N VAL A 342 -20.52 -12.34 24.01
CA VAL A 342 -19.23 -12.84 23.56
C VAL A 342 -19.31 -13.36 22.12
N ILE A 343 -20.37 -14.09 21.75
CA ILE A 343 -20.58 -14.59 20.38
C ILE A 343 -20.57 -13.44 19.38
N VAL A 344 -21.40 -12.42 19.58
CA VAL A 344 -21.51 -11.32 18.61
C VAL A 344 -20.26 -10.43 18.62
N ALA A 345 -19.66 -10.19 19.78
CA ALA A 345 -18.42 -9.42 19.86
C ALA A 345 -17.28 -10.12 19.12
N THR A 346 -17.13 -11.44 19.29
CA THR A 346 -16.08 -12.21 18.61
C THR A 346 -16.32 -12.32 17.12
N ILE A 347 -17.58 -12.44 16.65
CA ILE A 347 -17.92 -12.39 15.22
C ILE A 347 -17.59 -11.01 14.61
N ALA A 348 -17.97 -9.92 15.29
CA ALA A 348 -17.67 -8.57 14.82
C ALA A 348 -16.15 -8.33 14.74
N LEU A 349 -15.42 -8.69 15.80
CA LEU A 349 -13.95 -8.57 15.83
C LEU A 349 -13.27 -9.47 14.80
N ALA A 350 -13.71 -10.71 14.63
CA ALA A 350 -13.14 -11.62 13.64
C ALA A 350 -13.34 -11.12 12.21
N THR A 351 -14.48 -10.48 11.93
CA THR A 351 -14.74 -9.82 10.64
C THR A 351 -13.78 -8.66 10.43
N MET A 352 -13.56 -7.82 11.44
CA MET A 352 -12.60 -6.72 11.38
C MET A 352 -11.16 -7.21 11.18
N VAL A 353 -10.72 -8.21 11.95
CA VAL A 353 -9.37 -8.80 11.85
C VAL A 353 -9.15 -9.44 10.48
N SER A 354 -10.13 -10.19 9.97
CA SER A 354 -10.08 -10.77 8.63
C SER A 354 -9.92 -9.68 7.56
N ASN A 355 -10.78 -8.67 7.57
CA ASN A 355 -10.88 -7.69 6.47
C ASN A 355 -9.78 -6.62 6.50
N HIS A 356 -9.31 -6.20 7.68
CA HIS A 356 -8.35 -5.09 7.80
C HIS A 356 -6.94 -5.52 8.16
N ILE A 357 -6.73 -6.74 8.64
CA ILE A 357 -5.40 -7.24 9.02
C ILE A 357 -4.99 -8.41 8.13
N VAL A 358 -5.72 -9.53 8.19
CA VAL A 358 -5.27 -10.79 7.58
C VAL A 358 -5.29 -10.74 6.05
N VAL A 359 -6.41 -10.33 5.44
CA VAL A 359 -6.53 -10.26 3.97
C VAL A 359 -5.55 -9.27 3.36
N PRO A 360 -5.42 -8.02 3.84
CA PRO A 360 -4.43 -7.08 3.30
C PRO A 360 -2.98 -7.57 3.46
N PHE A 361 -2.66 -8.19 4.61
CA PHE A 361 -1.32 -8.73 4.86
C PHE A 361 -0.99 -9.88 3.90
N TRP A 362 -1.93 -10.79 3.65
CA TRP A 362 -1.79 -11.85 2.67
C TRP A 362 -1.49 -11.32 1.27
N PHE A 363 -2.24 -10.31 0.81
CA PHE A 363 -1.99 -9.67 -0.48
C PHE A 363 -0.63 -8.95 -0.54
N SER A 364 -0.13 -8.43 0.58
CA SER A 364 1.20 -7.81 0.63
C SER A 364 2.34 -8.82 0.47
N LEU A 365 2.14 -10.07 0.90
CA LEU A 365 3.13 -11.15 0.82
C LEU A 365 3.19 -11.82 -0.56
N GLN A 366 2.09 -11.86 -1.30
CA GLN A 366 2.03 -12.57 -2.58
C GLN A 366 2.66 -11.82 -3.77
N GLY A 367 3.00 -10.53 -3.62
CA GLY A 367 3.54 -9.73 -4.72
C GLY A 367 2.60 -9.68 -5.95
N ASP A 368 3.06 -9.09 -7.05
CA ASP A 368 2.27 -8.83 -8.28
C ASP A 368 1.86 -10.09 -9.08
N GLN A 369 1.81 -11.26 -8.43
CA GLN A 369 1.38 -12.52 -9.03
C GLN A 369 -0.15 -12.49 -9.25
N ARG A 370 -0.52 -12.07 -10.46
CA ARG A 370 -1.86 -12.14 -11.04
C ARG A 370 -2.33 -13.60 -11.12
N GLY A 371 -2.93 -14.12 -10.05
CA GLY A 371 -3.44 -15.49 -10.07
C GLY A 371 -4.12 -16.01 -8.81
N ALA A 372 -4.63 -15.17 -7.90
CA ALA A 372 -5.43 -15.68 -6.79
C ALA A 372 -6.78 -16.19 -7.33
N MET A 373 -6.98 -17.51 -7.33
CA MET A 373 -8.29 -18.10 -7.61
C MET A 373 -9.27 -17.62 -6.53
N SER A 374 -10.49 -17.20 -6.92
CA SER A 374 -11.52 -16.70 -5.99
C SER A 374 -11.78 -17.66 -4.80
N GLY A 375 -11.57 -18.96 -4.98
CA GLY A 375 -11.65 -19.97 -3.93
C GLY A 375 -10.62 -19.81 -2.80
N ASP A 376 -9.39 -19.41 -3.10
CA ASP A 376 -8.32 -19.30 -2.11
C ASP A 376 -8.57 -18.15 -1.13
N VAL A 377 -9.07 -17.02 -1.63
CA VAL A 377 -9.44 -15.85 -0.81
C VAL A 377 -10.61 -16.19 0.10
N ARG A 378 -11.59 -16.95 -0.40
CA ARG A 378 -12.75 -17.41 0.37
C ARG A 378 -12.34 -18.35 1.51
N GLN A 379 -11.44 -19.30 1.25
CA GLN A 379 -10.97 -20.24 2.26
C GLN A 379 -10.07 -19.55 3.30
N LEU A 380 -9.20 -18.64 2.85
CA LEU A 380 -8.35 -17.83 3.72
C LEU A 380 -9.20 -16.96 4.67
N THR A 381 -10.21 -16.27 4.15
CA THR A 381 -11.10 -15.42 4.97
C THR A 381 -11.86 -16.24 6.01
N LEU A 382 -12.35 -17.44 5.66
CA LEU A 382 -12.95 -18.36 6.65
C LEU A 382 -11.96 -18.76 7.73
N LEU A 383 -10.77 -19.20 7.36
CA LEU A 383 -9.75 -19.62 8.30
C LEU A 383 -9.33 -18.46 9.20
N ALA A 384 -9.15 -17.28 8.63
CA ALA A 384 -8.83 -16.04 9.35
C ALA A 384 -9.91 -15.72 10.40
N ARG A 385 -11.20 -15.80 10.04
CA ARG A 385 -12.29 -15.58 11.00
C ARG A 385 -12.28 -16.62 12.12
N ARG A 386 -12.10 -17.91 11.79
CA ARG A 386 -12.07 -19.00 12.80
C ARG A 386 -10.91 -18.86 13.78
N LEU A 387 -9.71 -18.59 13.27
CA LEU A 387 -8.52 -18.35 14.10
C LEU A 387 -8.67 -17.07 14.91
N SER A 388 -9.29 -16.02 14.36
CA SER A 388 -9.55 -14.77 15.10
C SER A 388 -10.53 -14.97 16.25
N ILE A 389 -11.62 -15.74 16.06
CA ILE A 389 -12.56 -16.09 17.13
C ILE A 389 -11.81 -16.81 18.27
N ALA A 390 -11.04 -17.85 17.93
CA ALA A 390 -10.25 -18.59 18.92
C ALA A 390 -9.23 -17.68 19.63
N GLY A 391 -8.52 -16.83 18.88
CA GLY A 391 -7.53 -15.91 19.41
C GLY A 391 -8.11 -14.86 20.35
N VAL A 392 -9.24 -14.23 19.99
CA VAL A 392 -9.91 -13.23 20.84
C VAL A 392 -10.43 -13.85 22.14
N LEU A 393 -11.00 -15.06 22.09
CA LEU A 393 -11.42 -15.78 23.30
C LEU A 393 -10.24 -16.21 24.17
N ALA A 394 -9.15 -16.66 23.55
CA ALA A 394 -7.92 -16.98 24.25
C ALA A 394 -7.33 -15.75 24.95
N LEU A 395 -7.34 -14.58 24.31
CA LEU A 395 -6.93 -13.31 24.94
C LEU A 395 -7.80 -12.99 26.16
N GLY A 396 -9.12 -13.14 26.06
CA GLY A 396 -10.03 -12.95 27.20
C GLY A 396 -9.74 -13.91 28.35
N PHE A 397 -9.48 -15.19 28.06
CA PHE A 397 -9.09 -16.18 29.07
C PHE A 397 -7.72 -15.88 29.71
N ILE A 398 -6.73 -15.46 28.91
CA ILE A 398 -5.41 -15.06 29.40
C ILE A 398 -5.54 -13.85 30.32
N TYR A 399 -6.33 -12.85 29.95
CA TYR A 399 -6.59 -11.69 30.79
C TYR A 399 -7.25 -12.11 32.11
N TYR A 400 -8.29 -12.95 32.07
CA TYR A 400 -8.94 -13.50 33.27
C TYR A 400 -7.94 -14.17 34.23
N ARG A 401 -7.00 -14.94 33.68
CA ARG A 401 -5.95 -15.62 34.46
C ARG A 401 -4.96 -14.62 35.08
N LEU A 402 -4.52 -13.62 34.31
CA LEU A 402 -3.53 -12.64 34.76
C LEU A 402 -4.10 -11.62 35.74
N SER A 403 -5.39 -11.29 35.62
CA SER A 403 -6.06 -10.33 36.52
C SER A 403 -6.47 -10.93 37.88
N GLY A 404 -6.21 -12.21 38.10
CA GLY A 404 -6.43 -12.89 39.40
C GLY A 404 -7.89 -13.09 39.80
N GLY A 405 -8.86 -12.83 38.91
CA GLY A 405 -10.29 -13.13 39.12
C GLY A 405 -11.01 -12.49 40.32
N GLY A 406 -10.32 -11.68 41.13
CA GLY A 406 -10.84 -11.07 42.37
C GLY A 406 -11.23 -9.60 42.27
N THR A 407 -10.96 -8.94 41.13
CA THR A 407 -11.41 -7.57 40.89
C THR A 407 -12.92 -7.54 40.66
N ALA A 408 -13.60 -6.53 41.22
CA ALA A 408 -15.04 -6.33 41.03
C ALA A 408 -15.38 -6.28 39.53
N LEU A 409 -16.43 -7.00 39.12
CA LEU A 409 -16.80 -7.10 37.70
C LEU A 409 -16.92 -5.73 37.04
N ALA A 410 -17.45 -4.74 37.78
CA ALA A 410 -17.66 -3.40 37.25
C ALA A 410 -16.38 -2.64 36.86
N ALA A 411 -15.28 -2.82 37.59
CA ALA A 411 -14.04 -2.13 37.28
C ALA A 411 -13.45 -2.62 35.94
N ILE A 412 -13.48 -3.93 35.70
CA ILE A 412 -13.01 -4.55 34.45
C ILE A 412 -13.84 -4.06 33.25
N GLY A 413 -15.16 -3.95 33.42
CA GLY A 413 -16.09 -3.50 32.38
C GLY A 413 -15.79 -2.08 31.91
N LEU A 414 -15.53 -1.17 32.85
CA LEU A 414 -15.25 0.23 32.57
C LEU A 414 -13.93 0.43 31.81
N ILE A 415 -12.87 -0.32 32.15
CA ILE A 415 -11.58 -0.25 31.43
C ILE A 415 -11.78 -0.53 29.93
N SER A 416 -12.58 -1.55 29.59
CA SER A 416 -12.92 -1.89 28.21
C SER A 416 -13.73 -0.79 27.50
N PHE A 417 -14.66 -0.15 28.21
CA PHE A 417 -15.44 0.94 27.65
C PHE A 417 -14.54 2.12 27.29
N VAL A 418 -13.65 2.55 28.20
CA VAL A 418 -12.71 3.65 27.92
C VAL A 418 -11.80 3.34 26.74
N GLY A 419 -11.33 2.10 26.61
CA GLY A 419 -10.51 1.68 25.46
C GLY A 419 -11.27 1.75 24.13
N SER A 420 -12.55 1.38 24.14
CA SER A 420 -13.41 1.42 22.94
C SER A 420 -13.74 2.87 22.54
N VAL A 421 -13.87 3.77 23.51
CA VAL A 421 -14.21 5.19 23.30
C VAL A 421 -13.07 5.97 22.64
N GLN A 422 -11.84 5.45 22.62
CA GLN A 422 -10.72 6.10 21.92
C GLN A 422 -10.98 6.32 20.42
N VAL A 423 -11.89 5.54 19.84
CA VAL A 423 -12.29 5.66 18.43
C VAL A 423 -13.21 6.87 18.17
N LEU A 424 -13.83 7.42 19.22
CA LEU A 424 -14.86 8.44 19.14
C LEU A 424 -14.43 9.74 18.44
N PRO A 425 -13.26 10.36 18.73
CA PRO A 425 -12.91 11.65 18.10
C PRO A 425 -12.78 11.54 16.58
N ALA A 426 -12.15 10.46 16.09
CA ALA A 426 -12.05 10.17 14.67
C ALA A 426 -13.41 9.84 14.03
N LEU A 427 -14.30 9.16 14.76
CA LEU A 427 -15.67 8.87 14.31
C LEU A 427 -16.48 10.16 14.15
N ILE A 428 -16.54 11.00 15.20
CA ILE A 428 -17.30 12.26 15.20
C ILE A 428 -16.71 13.24 14.18
N GLY A 429 -15.38 13.40 14.15
CA GLY A 429 -14.71 14.21 13.14
C GLY A 429 -14.98 13.71 11.71
N GLY A 430 -14.99 12.39 11.51
CA GLY A 430 -15.33 11.79 10.22
C GLY A 430 -16.76 12.12 9.75
N ILE A 431 -17.72 12.16 10.67
CA ILE A 431 -19.13 12.39 10.35
C ILE A 431 -19.45 13.89 10.18
N PHE A 432 -18.85 14.76 10.99
CA PHE A 432 -19.22 16.18 11.06
C PHE A 432 -18.22 17.14 10.41
N TRP A 433 -16.95 16.75 10.25
CA TRP A 433 -15.89 17.65 9.81
C TRP A 433 -15.33 17.24 8.44
N ARG A 434 -15.63 18.04 7.41
CA ARG A 434 -15.15 17.80 6.03
C ARG A 434 -13.62 17.83 5.93
N GLY A 435 -12.99 18.74 6.67
CA GLY A 435 -11.54 18.97 6.67
C GLY A 435 -10.72 18.00 7.52
N ALA A 436 -11.34 17.07 8.25
CA ALA A 436 -10.61 16.06 9.02
C ALA A 436 -9.76 15.17 8.10
N THR A 437 -8.52 14.90 8.50
CA THR A 437 -7.53 14.21 7.66
C THR A 437 -7.15 12.84 8.19
N ARG A 438 -6.70 11.95 7.29
CA ARG A 438 -6.20 10.62 7.64
C ARG A 438 -5.04 10.62 8.65
N PRO A 439 -3.95 11.42 8.49
CA PRO A 439 -2.85 11.42 9.47
C PRO A 439 -3.32 11.89 10.85
N ALA A 440 -4.28 12.81 10.91
CA ALA A 440 -4.84 13.27 12.18
C ALA A 440 -5.63 12.18 12.90
N ALA A 441 -6.47 11.44 12.17
CA ALA A 441 -7.18 10.28 12.71
C ALA A 441 -6.20 9.23 13.26
N ALA A 442 -5.14 8.90 12.52
CA ALA A 442 -4.13 7.95 12.97
C ALA A 442 -3.38 8.43 14.23
N ALA A 443 -2.94 9.70 14.26
CA ALA A 443 -2.22 10.26 15.39
C ALA A 443 -3.08 10.31 16.66
N GLY A 444 -4.33 10.79 16.57
CA GLY A 444 -5.25 10.83 17.70
C GLY A 444 -5.56 9.44 18.27
N LEU A 445 -5.86 8.47 17.40
CA LEU A 445 -6.13 7.08 17.79
C LEU A 445 -4.93 6.42 18.49
N LEU A 446 -3.72 6.61 17.96
CA LEU A 446 -2.51 6.04 18.55
C LEU A 446 -2.18 6.69 19.90
N THR A 447 -2.35 8.01 20.04
CA THR A 447 -2.18 8.68 21.33
C THR A 447 -3.20 8.18 22.34
N GLY A 448 -4.48 8.13 21.97
CA GLY A 448 -5.53 7.62 22.85
C GLY A 448 -5.25 6.18 23.31
N LEU A 449 -4.84 5.31 22.38
CA LEU A 449 -4.45 3.93 22.68
C LEU A 449 -3.28 3.87 23.66
N VAL A 450 -2.20 4.61 23.42
CA VAL A 450 -0.99 4.60 24.29
C VAL A 450 -1.33 5.12 25.68
N VAL A 451 -2.04 6.25 25.78
CA VAL A 451 -2.39 6.85 27.06
C VAL A 451 -3.34 5.94 27.85
N TRP A 452 -4.37 5.37 27.22
CA TRP A 452 -5.26 4.41 27.88
C TRP A 452 -4.56 3.12 28.29
N LEU A 453 -3.66 2.59 27.45
CA LEU A 453 -2.86 1.42 27.79
C LEU A 453 -2.05 1.66 29.06
N TRP A 454 -1.42 2.83 29.13
CA TRP A 454 -0.57 3.22 30.24
C TRP A 454 -1.34 3.51 31.53
N THR A 455 -2.43 4.27 31.47
CA THR A 455 -3.15 4.75 32.66
C THR A 455 -4.20 3.79 33.19
N MET A 456 -4.73 2.87 32.37
CA MET A 456 -5.83 1.99 32.77
C MET A 456 -5.59 0.51 32.46
N PHE A 457 -5.24 0.15 31.21
CA PHE A 457 -5.17 -1.26 30.83
C PHE A 457 -4.03 -2.00 31.55
N LEU A 458 -2.82 -1.47 31.56
CA LEU A 458 -1.69 -2.11 32.24
C LEU A 458 -1.83 -2.10 33.77
N PRO A 459 -2.28 -1.01 34.42
CA PRO A 459 -2.57 -1.01 35.85
C PRO A 459 -3.64 -2.04 36.27
N SER A 460 -4.55 -2.42 35.38
CA SER A 460 -5.63 -3.36 35.68
C SER A 460 -5.19 -4.77 36.07
N PHE A 461 -3.95 -5.16 35.74
CA PHE A 461 -3.37 -6.44 36.17
C PHE A 461 -2.91 -6.42 37.64
N GLY A 462 -2.87 -5.26 38.28
CA GLY A 462 -2.43 -5.06 39.65
C GLY A 462 -0.95 -4.69 39.78
N PRO A 463 -0.56 -4.05 40.90
CA PRO A 463 0.83 -3.67 41.17
C PRO A 463 1.76 -4.90 41.21
N GLY A 464 2.87 -4.86 40.48
CA GLY A 464 3.87 -5.92 40.46
C GLY A 464 3.58 -7.09 39.51
N ALA A 465 2.41 -7.13 38.87
CA ALA A 465 2.10 -8.17 37.87
C ALA A 465 2.76 -7.87 36.51
N VAL A 466 2.41 -6.73 35.90
CA VAL A 466 2.96 -6.28 34.61
C VAL A 466 3.79 -5.02 34.77
N ILE A 467 3.32 -4.08 35.60
CA ILE A 467 4.05 -2.86 35.94
C ILE A 467 4.70 -3.05 37.32
N PRO A 468 6.04 -2.84 37.46
CA PRO A 468 6.72 -2.88 38.75
C PRO A 468 6.14 -1.88 39.75
N VAL A 469 6.08 -2.22 41.04
CA VAL A 469 5.56 -1.35 42.10
C VAL A 469 6.27 0.02 42.14
N ALA A 470 7.58 0.05 41.87
CA ALA A 470 8.36 1.29 41.77
C ALA A 470 7.84 2.25 40.69
N VAL A 471 7.30 1.72 39.59
CA VAL A 471 6.76 2.55 38.49
C VAL A 471 5.42 3.19 38.87
N PHE A 472 4.64 2.56 39.76
CA PHE A 472 3.44 3.20 40.31
C PHE A 472 3.78 4.38 41.23
N ALA A 473 4.85 4.23 42.02
CA ALA A 473 5.28 5.24 43.00
C ALA A 473 6.03 6.41 42.34
N ASP A 474 7.03 6.11 41.52
CA ASP A 474 8.01 7.09 41.04
C ASP A 474 7.92 7.34 39.52
N GLY A 475 7.08 6.58 38.81
CA GLY A 475 7.04 6.57 37.36
C GLY A 475 8.20 5.79 36.72
N PRO A 476 8.16 5.59 35.40
CA PRO A 476 9.20 4.89 34.66
C PRO A 476 10.51 5.68 34.76
N PHE A 477 11.61 4.98 35.05
CA PHE A 477 12.94 5.58 35.21
C PHE A 477 13.03 6.68 36.29
N GLY A 478 12.10 6.72 37.25
CA GLY A 478 12.04 7.75 38.30
C GLY A 478 11.42 9.08 37.85
N ILE A 479 10.79 9.11 36.67
CA ILE A 479 10.10 10.30 36.17
C ILE A 479 8.67 10.34 36.72
N GLY A 480 8.47 11.06 37.82
CA GLY A 480 7.18 11.16 38.53
C GLY A 480 6.01 11.70 37.69
N TRP A 481 6.28 12.42 36.61
CA TRP A 481 5.26 12.90 35.66
C TRP A 481 4.63 11.79 34.83
N LEU A 482 5.28 10.63 34.71
CA LEU A 482 4.83 9.52 33.89
C LEU A 482 4.16 8.43 34.74
N ARG A 483 3.74 8.74 35.96
CA ARG A 483 3.01 7.79 36.82
C ARG A 483 1.66 7.40 36.18
N PRO A 484 1.31 6.11 36.11
CA PRO A 484 0.06 5.65 35.49
C PRO A 484 -1.22 6.29 36.05
N GLU A 485 -1.31 6.44 37.37
CA GLU A 485 -2.51 6.95 38.07
C GLU A 485 -2.43 8.46 38.39
N ALA A 486 -1.30 9.10 38.08
CA ALA A 486 -1.04 10.50 38.36
C ALA A 486 -0.20 11.13 37.23
N LEU A 487 -0.64 10.94 35.99
CA LEU A 487 0.01 11.47 34.80
C LEU A 487 0.12 13.01 34.91
N PHE A 488 1.29 13.53 34.49
CA PHE A 488 1.72 14.92 34.66
C PHE A 488 1.82 15.39 36.12
N GLY A 489 1.91 14.48 37.08
CA GLY A 489 2.03 14.79 38.50
C GLY A 489 0.72 15.29 39.14
N ILE A 490 -0.41 15.17 38.44
CA ILE A 490 -1.72 15.55 38.96
C ILE A 490 -2.30 14.38 39.74
N GLY A 491 -2.18 14.45 41.07
CA GLY A 491 -2.81 13.51 42.01
C GLY A 491 -4.13 14.03 42.58
N GLY A 492 -4.81 13.19 43.36
CA GLY A 492 -6.06 13.55 44.06
C GLY A 492 -7.34 13.43 43.23
N ILE A 493 -7.23 12.91 41.99
CA ILE A 493 -8.37 12.57 41.13
C ILE A 493 -8.51 11.04 41.14
N ASP A 494 -9.74 10.54 41.13
CA ASP A 494 -10.03 9.12 40.95
C ASP A 494 -9.30 8.55 39.70
N PRO A 495 -8.61 7.39 39.79
CA PRO A 495 -7.82 6.85 38.68
C PRO A 495 -8.60 6.61 37.39
N LEU A 496 -9.89 6.26 37.49
CA LEU A 496 -10.73 6.05 36.33
C LEU A 496 -11.05 7.38 35.64
N VAL A 497 -11.45 8.40 36.41
CA VAL A 497 -11.68 9.75 35.88
C VAL A 497 -10.40 10.34 35.27
N HIS A 498 -9.26 10.14 35.94
CA HIS A 498 -7.95 10.55 35.45
C HIS A 498 -7.61 9.92 34.10
N GLY A 499 -7.78 8.60 33.97
CA GLY A 499 -7.55 7.86 32.73
C GLY A 499 -8.47 8.30 31.58
N ILE A 500 -9.77 8.54 31.87
CA ILE A 500 -10.75 9.05 30.90
C ILE A 500 -10.31 10.45 30.41
N LEU A 501 -10.03 11.35 31.35
CA LEU A 501 -9.70 12.75 31.06
C LEU A 501 -8.48 12.84 30.12
N TRP A 502 -7.35 12.24 30.51
CA TRP A 502 -6.11 12.39 29.74
C TRP A 502 -6.13 11.65 28.41
N SER A 503 -6.66 10.42 28.38
CA SER A 503 -6.73 9.67 27.13
C SER A 503 -7.60 10.38 26.10
N MET A 504 -8.78 10.88 26.50
CA MET A 504 -9.69 11.56 25.59
C MET A 504 -9.26 12.97 25.23
N LEU A 505 -8.72 13.73 26.18
CA LEU A 505 -8.22 15.08 25.92
C LEU A 505 -7.08 15.05 24.92
N LEU A 506 -6.04 14.22 25.14
CA LEU A 506 -4.88 14.14 24.27
C LEU A 506 -5.23 13.56 22.90
N ASN A 507 -6.06 12.52 22.84
CA ASN A 507 -6.57 11.94 21.60
C ASN A 507 -7.30 13.00 20.76
N SER A 508 -8.25 13.72 21.36
CA SER A 508 -9.05 14.74 20.67
C SER A 508 -8.21 15.95 20.28
N ALA A 509 -7.31 16.42 21.16
CA ALA A 509 -6.45 17.56 20.90
C ALA A 509 -5.50 17.29 19.73
N ILE A 510 -4.86 16.11 19.69
CA ILE A 510 -3.97 15.74 18.59
C ILE A 510 -4.75 15.54 17.30
N PHE A 511 -5.92 14.89 17.35
CA PHE A 511 -6.79 14.77 16.18
C PHE A 511 -7.16 16.13 15.59
N VAL A 512 -7.53 17.11 16.43
CA VAL A 512 -7.87 18.46 15.97
C VAL A 512 -6.63 19.20 15.47
N ALA A 513 -5.55 19.24 16.24
CA ALA A 513 -4.33 19.96 15.88
C ALA A 513 -3.74 19.46 14.56
N VAL A 514 -3.62 18.14 14.40
CA VAL A 514 -3.09 17.54 13.16
C VAL A 514 -4.04 17.77 11.99
N SER A 515 -5.36 17.74 12.19
CA SER A 515 -6.33 18.04 11.12
C SER A 515 -6.27 19.50 10.67
N LEU A 516 -5.90 20.44 11.54
CA LEU A 516 -5.78 21.86 11.20
C LEU A 516 -4.48 22.19 10.45
N ILE A 517 -3.40 21.44 10.69
CA ILE A 517 -2.09 21.66 10.05
C ILE A 517 -1.87 20.82 8.78
N THR A 518 -2.72 19.81 8.54
CA THR A 518 -2.61 18.93 7.37
C THR A 518 -3.78 19.16 6.41
N PHE A 519 -3.59 18.81 5.13
CA PHE A 519 -4.62 18.94 4.10
C PHE A 519 -5.16 17.56 3.68
N PRO A 520 -6.49 17.41 3.52
CA PRO A 520 -7.09 16.15 3.08
C PRO A 520 -6.77 15.86 1.61
N SER A 521 -6.42 14.60 1.33
CA SER A 521 -6.20 14.12 -0.04
C SER A 521 -7.48 14.25 -0.90
N PRO A 522 -7.39 14.25 -2.25
CA PRO A 522 -8.58 14.35 -3.12
C PRO A 522 -9.66 13.31 -2.79
N LEU A 523 -9.25 12.06 -2.55
CA LEU A 523 -10.17 10.97 -2.20
C LEU A 523 -10.77 11.14 -0.79
N GLU A 524 -10.01 11.70 0.16
CA GLU A 524 -10.52 12.08 1.49
C GLU A 524 -11.53 13.23 1.42
N ARG A 525 -11.36 14.18 0.51
CA ARG A 525 -12.31 15.29 0.28
C ARG A 525 -13.62 14.79 -0.30
N LEU A 526 -13.56 13.91 -1.30
CA LEU A 526 -14.73 13.29 -1.92
C LEU A 526 -15.51 12.45 -0.89
N GLN A 527 -14.83 11.57 -0.16
CA GLN A 527 -15.45 10.78 0.90
C GLN A 527 -16.00 11.67 2.02
N GLY A 528 -15.27 12.72 2.40
CA GLY A 528 -15.73 13.67 3.41
C GLY A 528 -16.99 14.44 3.01
N ALA A 529 -17.11 14.81 1.75
CA ALA A 529 -18.33 15.40 1.23
C ALA A 529 -19.52 14.41 1.31
N GLN A 530 -19.33 13.15 0.91
CA GLN A 530 -20.39 12.14 0.95
C GLN A 530 -20.85 11.80 2.37
N PHE A 531 -19.92 11.73 3.33
CA PHE A 531 -20.23 11.45 4.74
C PHE A 531 -20.94 12.62 5.41
N VAL A 532 -20.41 13.83 5.23
CA VAL A 532 -21.00 15.02 5.85
C VAL A 532 -22.35 15.32 5.17
N ASN A 533 -22.45 15.29 3.85
CA ASN A 533 -23.68 15.66 3.15
C ASN A 533 -24.59 14.44 2.85
N VAL A 534 -24.54 13.40 3.70
CA VAL A 534 -25.30 12.15 3.51
C VAL A 534 -26.84 12.37 3.46
N PHE A 535 -27.33 13.47 4.02
CA PHE A 535 -28.75 13.83 3.95
C PHE A 535 -29.13 14.53 2.65
N GLU A 536 -28.19 15.21 1.99
CA GLU A 536 -28.41 15.92 0.73
C GLU A 536 -28.42 14.96 -0.46
N HIS A 537 -27.64 13.88 -0.37
CA HIS A 537 -27.47 12.87 -1.43
C HIS A 537 -28.37 11.63 -1.24
N GLY A 538 -29.54 11.81 -0.61
CA GLY A 538 -30.40 10.71 -0.15
C GLY A 538 -30.86 9.74 -1.27
N THR A 539 -30.55 8.47 -1.07
CA THR A 539 -30.87 7.29 -1.91
C THR A 539 -32.36 6.87 -1.94
N GLY A 540 -33.32 7.80 -1.91
CA GLY A 540 -34.72 7.40 -1.84
C GLY A 540 -35.76 8.45 -2.19
N ALA A 541 -36.52 8.15 -3.25
CA ALA A 541 -37.91 8.55 -3.50
C ALA A 541 -38.25 9.99 -3.96
N ARG A 542 -37.33 10.96 -4.00
CA ARG A 542 -37.68 12.31 -4.54
C ARG A 542 -37.14 12.64 -5.93
N THR A 543 -36.20 11.88 -6.46
CA THR A 543 -35.62 12.15 -7.79
C THR A 543 -36.34 11.44 -8.94
N TRP A 544 -37.19 10.43 -8.66
CA TRP A 544 -37.92 9.71 -9.72
C TRP A 544 -38.92 10.59 -10.48
N SER A 545 -39.36 11.73 -9.91
CA SER A 545 -40.43 12.51 -10.55
C SER A 545 -39.98 13.36 -11.74
N ARG A 546 -38.68 13.44 -12.10
CA ARG A 546 -38.26 14.38 -13.16
C ARG A 546 -37.32 13.95 -14.27
N LEU A 547 -36.72 12.75 -14.26
CA LEU A 547 -36.08 12.23 -15.46
C LEU A 547 -36.28 10.72 -15.53
N VAL A 548 -37.34 10.33 -16.23
CA VAL A 548 -37.55 8.94 -16.68
C VAL A 548 -36.42 8.65 -17.68
N ALA A 549 -35.59 7.64 -17.43
CA ALA A 549 -34.77 7.08 -18.49
C ALA A 549 -35.69 6.69 -19.62
N ASP A 550 -35.46 7.21 -20.83
CA ASP A 550 -36.31 6.86 -21.95
C ASP A 550 -36.21 5.35 -22.15
N ALA A 551 -37.35 4.67 -22.18
CA ALA A 551 -37.39 3.22 -22.31
C ALA A 551 -36.69 2.74 -23.60
N GLU A 552 -36.53 3.66 -24.56
CA GLU A 552 -35.77 3.49 -25.80
C GLU A 552 -34.28 3.27 -25.56
N ASP A 553 -33.66 4.02 -24.65
CA ASP A 553 -32.24 3.88 -24.32
C ASP A 553 -31.96 2.55 -23.62
N LEU A 554 -32.84 2.17 -22.69
CA LEU A 554 -32.78 0.87 -22.02
C LEU A 554 -32.96 -0.28 -23.02
N LEU A 555 -33.84 -0.13 -24.02
CA LEU A 555 -34.05 -1.13 -25.06
C LEU A 555 -32.82 -1.25 -25.96
N LEU A 556 -32.25 -0.14 -26.44
CA LEU A 556 -31.06 -0.12 -27.30
C LEU A 556 -29.85 -0.76 -26.61
N MET A 557 -29.64 -0.46 -25.34
CA MET A 557 -28.59 -1.08 -24.52
C MET A 557 -28.83 -2.59 -24.37
N SER A 558 -30.05 -2.99 -24.05
CA SER A 558 -30.41 -4.40 -23.86
C SER A 558 -30.25 -5.20 -25.15
N GLN A 559 -30.64 -4.64 -26.30
CA GLN A 559 -30.47 -5.28 -27.62
C GLN A 559 -29.00 -5.57 -27.95
N ARG A 560 -28.06 -4.73 -27.49
CA ARG A 560 -26.62 -4.93 -27.69
C ARG A 560 -26.02 -6.03 -26.80
N ILE A 561 -26.65 -6.32 -25.66
CA ILE A 561 -26.08 -7.22 -24.64
C ILE A 561 -26.73 -8.61 -24.71
N ILE A 562 -28.06 -8.68 -24.65
CA ILE A 562 -28.82 -9.93 -24.64
C ILE A 562 -29.42 -10.27 -26.02
N GLY A 563 -29.19 -9.44 -27.02
CA GLY A 563 -29.65 -9.65 -28.39
C GLY A 563 -31.05 -9.07 -28.67
N GLN A 564 -31.28 -8.76 -29.96
CA GLN A 564 -32.43 -7.96 -30.39
C GLN A 564 -33.78 -8.61 -30.09
N THR A 565 -33.91 -9.89 -30.40
CA THR A 565 -35.17 -10.65 -30.25
C THR A 565 -35.55 -10.86 -28.77
N GLU A 566 -34.56 -11.04 -27.89
CA GLU A 566 -34.77 -11.32 -26.48
C GLU A 566 -35.14 -10.03 -25.71
N ALA A 567 -34.41 -8.95 -25.96
CA ALA A 567 -34.73 -7.62 -25.44
C ALA A 567 -36.13 -7.15 -25.89
N GLN A 568 -36.48 -7.29 -27.17
CA GLN A 568 -37.80 -6.90 -27.66
C GLN A 568 -38.94 -7.71 -27.01
N ARG A 569 -38.76 -9.03 -26.80
CA ARG A 569 -39.76 -9.85 -26.08
C ARG A 569 -39.95 -9.40 -24.63
N MET A 570 -38.85 -9.08 -23.94
CA MET A 570 -38.90 -8.63 -22.55
C MET A 570 -39.64 -7.30 -22.41
N PHE A 571 -39.32 -6.33 -23.28
CA PHE A 571 -39.99 -5.03 -23.29
C PHE A 571 -41.45 -5.13 -23.75
N ALA A 572 -41.78 -6.01 -24.71
CA ALA A 572 -43.16 -6.25 -25.14
C ALA A 572 -44.01 -6.91 -24.05
N ARG A 573 -43.44 -7.84 -23.27
CA ARG A 573 -44.11 -8.45 -22.11
C ARG A 573 -44.40 -7.43 -21.02
N GLU A 574 -43.46 -6.52 -20.76
CA GLU A 574 -43.66 -5.44 -19.81
C GLU A 574 -44.70 -4.42 -20.31
N ALA A 575 -44.68 -4.08 -21.60
CA ALA A 575 -45.70 -3.21 -22.18
C ALA A 575 -47.11 -3.82 -22.08
N ALA A 576 -47.21 -5.14 -22.27
CA ALA A 576 -48.47 -5.87 -22.07
C ALA A 576 -48.90 -5.92 -20.60
N SER A 577 -47.98 -6.11 -19.64
CA SER A 577 -48.31 -6.11 -18.20
C SER A 577 -48.73 -4.73 -17.69
N GLN A 578 -48.28 -3.66 -18.36
CA GLN A 578 -48.67 -2.28 -18.09
C GLN A 578 -49.94 -1.84 -18.86
N GLY A 579 -50.55 -2.72 -19.66
CA GLY A 579 -51.79 -2.44 -20.40
C GLY A 579 -51.60 -1.56 -21.65
N ILE A 580 -50.38 -1.44 -22.16
CA ILE A 580 -50.01 -0.61 -23.32
C ILE A 580 -49.31 -1.44 -24.42
N PRO A 581 -49.95 -2.49 -24.98
CA PRO A 581 -49.33 -3.33 -25.98
C PRO A 581 -48.96 -2.53 -27.25
N GLY A 582 -47.73 -2.71 -27.74
CA GLY A 582 -47.23 -2.04 -28.94
C GLY A 582 -46.59 -0.67 -28.71
N GLN A 583 -46.55 -0.19 -27.47
CA GLN A 583 -45.81 1.02 -27.07
C GLN A 583 -44.62 0.67 -26.17
N MET A 584 -43.73 1.63 -25.95
CA MET A 584 -42.62 1.46 -25.03
C MET A 584 -43.11 1.40 -23.58
N PRO A 585 -42.68 0.40 -22.79
CA PRO A 585 -43.09 0.28 -21.39
C PRO A 585 -42.53 1.43 -20.57
N LYS A 586 -43.23 1.87 -19.53
CA LYS A 586 -42.65 2.78 -18.54
C LYS A 586 -41.56 2.06 -17.78
N ALA A 587 -40.40 2.71 -17.61
CA ALA A 587 -39.27 2.19 -16.85
C ALA A 587 -39.58 2.20 -15.33
N THR A 588 -40.36 1.22 -14.88
CA THR A 588 -40.70 1.04 -13.45
C THR A 588 -39.51 0.44 -12.69
N PRO A 589 -39.38 0.69 -11.36
CA PRO A 589 -38.29 0.13 -10.56
C PRO A 589 -38.22 -1.39 -10.64
N ASP A 590 -39.37 -2.05 -10.64
CA ASP A 590 -39.46 -3.50 -10.71
C ASP A 590 -39.02 -4.03 -12.09
N PHE A 591 -39.32 -3.30 -13.16
CA PHE A 591 -38.86 -3.64 -14.51
C PHE A 591 -37.35 -3.46 -14.64
N VAL A 592 -36.79 -2.35 -14.15
CA VAL A 592 -35.35 -2.09 -14.17
C VAL A 592 -34.59 -3.14 -13.35
N ALA A 593 -35.08 -3.54 -12.18
CA ALA A 593 -34.47 -4.60 -11.37
C ALA A 593 -34.59 -6.00 -12.01
N ARG A 594 -35.62 -6.25 -12.82
CA ARG A 594 -35.70 -7.46 -13.65
C ARG A 594 -34.70 -7.40 -14.80
N LEU A 595 -34.62 -6.27 -15.48
CA LEU A 595 -33.68 -6.03 -16.58
C LEU A 595 -32.23 -6.17 -16.10
N GLU A 596 -31.90 -5.63 -14.94
CA GLU A 596 -30.57 -5.74 -14.33
C GLU A 596 -30.17 -7.18 -14.04
N ARG A 597 -31.11 -8.00 -13.53
CA ARG A 597 -30.86 -9.43 -13.31
C ARG A 597 -30.65 -10.19 -14.60
N GLU A 598 -31.42 -9.86 -15.63
CA GLU A 598 -31.31 -10.49 -16.95
C GLU A 598 -29.96 -10.15 -17.61
N LEU A 599 -29.59 -8.87 -17.64
CA LEU A 599 -28.30 -8.41 -18.13
C LEU A 599 -27.14 -8.95 -17.29
N GLY A 600 -27.34 -9.08 -15.98
CA GLY A 600 -26.37 -9.67 -15.05
C GLY A 600 -26.01 -11.12 -15.38
N GLY A 601 -26.93 -11.85 -16.02
CA GLY A 601 -26.67 -13.19 -16.56
C GLY A 601 -25.66 -13.20 -17.71
N SER A 602 -25.50 -12.09 -18.44
CA SER A 602 -24.62 -12.00 -19.61
C SER A 602 -23.31 -11.24 -19.34
N VAL A 603 -23.35 -10.14 -18.58
CA VAL A 603 -22.20 -9.24 -18.35
C VAL A 603 -21.75 -9.15 -16.88
N GLY A 604 -22.42 -9.87 -15.98
CA GLY A 604 -22.16 -9.87 -14.54
C GLY A 604 -22.93 -8.76 -13.79
N ALA A 605 -23.38 -9.06 -12.57
CA ALA A 605 -24.30 -8.22 -11.81
C ALA A 605 -23.76 -6.80 -11.53
N ALA A 606 -22.47 -6.65 -11.22
CA ALA A 606 -21.86 -5.33 -10.97
C ALA A 606 -21.80 -4.46 -12.24
N THR A 607 -21.51 -5.08 -13.38
CA THR A 607 -21.45 -4.40 -14.68
C THR A 607 -22.85 -3.99 -15.15
N ALA A 608 -23.84 -4.88 -14.99
CA ALA A 608 -25.24 -4.60 -15.30
C ALA A 608 -25.78 -3.44 -14.45
N HIS A 609 -25.49 -3.44 -13.15
CA HIS A 609 -25.85 -2.36 -12.22
C HIS A 609 -25.27 -1.01 -12.65
N ALA A 610 -23.98 -0.98 -13.03
CA ALA A 610 -23.30 0.24 -13.44
C ALA A 610 -23.85 0.82 -14.76
N MET A 611 -24.13 -0.03 -15.75
CA MET A 611 -24.65 0.42 -17.04
C MET A 611 -26.09 0.95 -16.95
N ILE A 612 -26.96 0.26 -16.20
CA ILE A 612 -28.32 0.74 -15.93
C ILE A 612 -28.28 2.05 -15.14
N GLY A 613 -27.42 2.13 -14.12
CA GLY A 613 -27.25 3.32 -13.29
C GLY A 613 -26.85 4.58 -14.07
N GLN A 614 -26.07 4.43 -15.16
CA GLN A 614 -25.73 5.53 -16.06
C GLN A 614 -26.93 6.04 -16.87
N LEU A 615 -27.78 5.14 -17.38
CA LEU A 615 -28.96 5.52 -18.19
C LEU A 615 -30.12 6.04 -17.33
N THR A 616 -30.22 5.61 -16.07
CA THR A 616 -31.25 6.07 -15.13
C THR A 616 -30.88 7.31 -14.32
N GLY A 617 -29.83 8.04 -14.75
CA GLY A 617 -29.43 9.31 -14.13
C GLY A 617 -28.90 9.19 -12.69
N GLY A 618 -28.40 8.03 -12.29
CA GLY A 618 -27.95 7.71 -10.93
C GLY A 618 -26.57 8.23 -10.56
N SER A 619 -26.11 9.34 -11.14
CA SER A 619 -24.84 9.98 -10.79
C SER A 619 -25.00 11.50 -10.85
N GLY A 620 -25.53 12.08 -9.78
CA GLY A 620 -25.47 13.52 -9.56
C GLY A 620 -24.05 13.95 -9.24
N VAL A 621 -23.19 13.94 -10.26
CA VAL A 621 -21.99 14.78 -10.30
C VAL A 621 -22.51 16.12 -10.85
N SER A 622 -22.42 17.20 -10.07
CA SER A 622 -22.87 18.51 -10.57
C SER A 622 -22.14 18.84 -11.88
N VAL A 623 -22.69 19.65 -12.77
CA VAL A 623 -21.96 20.05 -14.00
C VAL A 623 -20.63 20.71 -13.62
N GLU A 624 -20.55 21.38 -12.48
CA GLU A 624 -19.32 21.91 -11.89
C GLU A 624 -18.36 20.82 -11.39
N ASP A 625 -18.86 19.73 -10.80
CA ASP A 625 -18.04 18.57 -10.42
C ASP A 625 -17.65 17.72 -11.64
N LEU A 626 -18.46 17.67 -12.70
CA LEU A 626 -18.16 17.00 -13.95
C LEU A 626 -17.13 17.81 -14.73
N ILE A 627 -17.24 19.14 -14.72
CA ILE A 627 -16.22 20.04 -15.26
C ILE A 627 -14.97 19.96 -14.40
N ALA A 628 -15.05 19.88 -13.08
CA ALA A 628 -13.86 19.73 -12.23
C ALA A 628 -13.18 18.37 -12.41
N VAL A 629 -13.95 17.27 -12.55
CA VAL A 629 -13.41 15.92 -12.83
C VAL A 629 -12.98 15.80 -14.29
N ALA A 630 -13.64 16.47 -15.24
CA ALA A 630 -13.20 16.50 -16.64
C ALA A 630 -11.97 17.39 -16.82
N ASP A 631 -11.86 18.50 -16.08
CA ASP A 631 -10.67 19.36 -16.04
C ASP A 631 -9.54 18.63 -15.32
N GLU A 632 -9.80 17.92 -14.22
CA GLU A 632 -8.78 17.12 -13.53
C GLU A 632 -8.40 15.88 -14.35
N ALA A 633 -9.34 15.24 -15.05
CA ALA A 633 -9.05 14.14 -15.98
C ALA A 633 -8.34 14.64 -17.24
N ALA A 634 -8.69 15.81 -17.76
CA ALA A 634 -7.99 16.46 -18.86
C ALA A 634 -6.60 16.91 -18.42
N GLN A 635 -6.44 17.43 -17.20
CA GLN A 635 -5.14 17.75 -16.62
C GLN A 635 -4.32 16.50 -16.33
N ILE A 636 -4.93 15.40 -15.88
CA ILE A 636 -4.23 14.12 -15.65
C ILE A 636 -3.85 13.49 -16.99
N LEU A 637 -4.71 13.56 -18.02
CA LEU A 637 -4.38 13.09 -19.37
C LEU A 637 -3.31 13.97 -20.00
N GLU A 638 -3.38 15.29 -19.86
CA GLU A 638 -2.36 16.22 -20.34
C GLU A 638 -1.04 16.04 -19.57
N TYR A 639 -1.11 15.83 -18.25
CA TYR A 639 0.05 15.54 -17.42
C TYR A 639 0.64 14.17 -17.74
N SER A 640 -0.18 13.13 -17.93
CA SER A 640 0.24 11.78 -18.34
C SER A 640 0.88 11.81 -19.72
N ASN A 641 0.26 12.49 -20.68
CA ASN A 641 0.83 12.68 -22.02
C ASN A 641 2.13 13.49 -21.97
N ARG A 642 2.22 14.53 -21.12
CA ARG A 642 3.46 15.28 -20.89
C ARG A 642 4.52 14.44 -20.19
N LEU A 643 4.13 13.55 -19.28
CA LEU A 643 5.05 12.67 -18.55
C LEU A 643 5.56 11.57 -19.47
N GLU A 644 4.71 10.98 -20.30
CA GLU A 644 5.08 10.02 -21.34
C GLU A 644 5.96 10.68 -22.40
N ALA A 645 5.61 11.88 -22.87
CA ALA A 645 6.45 12.64 -23.80
C ALA A 645 7.82 12.98 -23.17
N LYS A 646 7.86 13.44 -21.92
CA LYS A 646 9.12 13.68 -21.19
C LYS A 646 9.89 12.39 -20.94
N SER A 647 9.24 11.28 -20.64
CA SER A 647 9.88 9.99 -20.42
C SER A 647 10.49 9.47 -21.73
N ALA A 648 9.76 9.58 -22.84
CA ALA A 648 10.24 9.23 -24.17
C ALA A 648 11.41 10.13 -24.60
N GLU A 649 11.32 11.45 -24.33
CA GLU A 649 12.41 12.40 -24.57
C GLU A 649 13.64 12.10 -23.70
N GLN A 650 13.45 11.78 -22.41
CA GLN A 650 14.53 11.38 -21.50
C GLN A 650 15.17 10.07 -21.93
N GLU A 651 14.40 9.07 -22.37
CA GLU A 651 14.94 7.83 -22.91
C GLU A 651 15.72 8.06 -24.21
N ALA A 652 15.19 8.88 -25.12
CA ALA A 652 15.89 9.25 -26.35
C ALA A 652 17.20 10.01 -26.05
N THR A 653 17.17 10.95 -25.11
CA THR A 653 18.34 11.72 -24.68
C THR A 653 19.36 10.83 -23.98
N ALA A 654 18.91 9.90 -23.12
CA ALA A 654 19.80 8.96 -22.44
C ALA A 654 20.47 7.99 -23.41
N ARG A 655 19.74 7.53 -24.45
CA ARG A 655 20.33 6.72 -25.53
C ARG A 655 21.34 7.53 -26.33
N ALA A 656 20.98 8.74 -26.76
CA ALA A 656 21.90 9.63 -27.47
C ALA A 656 23.16 9.95 -26.64
N LEU A 657 23.02 10.16 -25.33
CA LEU A 657 24.13 10.41 -24.42
C LEU A 657 25.03 9.18 -24.26
N ARG A 658 24.45 7.98 -24.16
CA ARG A 658 25.22 6.72 -24.11
C ARG A 658 26.00 6.50 -25.40
N ASP A 659 25.37 6.71 -26.54
CA ASP A 659 26.01 6.57 -27.85
C ASP A 659 27.13 7.59 -28.06
N ALA A 660 26.90 8.84 -27.64
CA ALA A 660 27.92 9.89 -27.65
C ALA A 660 29.10 9.56 -26.71
N ASN A 661 28.81 9.06 -25.50
CA ASN A 661 29.85 8.68 -24.54
C ASN A 661 30.66 7.47 -25.01
N ALA A 662 30.02 6.48 -25.64
CA ALA A 662 30.70 5.36 -26.27
C ALA A 662 31.63 5.83 -27.39
N LYS A 663 31.18 6.75 -28.25
CA LYS A 663 32.02 7.36 -29.31
C LYS A 663 33.19 8.15 -28.73
N LEU A 664 32.95 8.98 -27.70
CA LEU A 664 33.99 9.75 -27.04
C LEU A 664 35.04 8.85 -26.38
N THR A 665 34.60 7.77 -25.74
CA THR A 665 35.50 6.79 -25.12
C THR A 665 36.37 6.10 -26.18
N ALA A 666 35.79 5.68 -27.30
CA ALA A 666 36.53 5.08 -28.41
C ALA A 666 37.58 6.05 -29.00
N LEU A 667 37.20 7.32 -29.21
CA LEU A 667 38.12 8.37 -29.67
C LEU A 667 39.24 8.63 -28.66
N SER A 668 38.92 8.65 -27.36
CA SER A 668 39.94 8.82 -26.31
C SER A 668 40.96 7.69 -26.33
N ILE A 669 40.50 6.43 -26.44
CA ILE A 669 41.39 5.27 -26.53
C ILE A 669 42.30 5.36 -27.76
N GLN A 670 41.76 5.76 -28.92
CA GLN A 670 42.56 5.94 -30.14
C GLN A 670 43.59 7.07 -30.00
N LYS A 671 43.21 8.19 -29.35
CA LYS A 671 44.13 9.30 -29.06
C LYS A 671 45.26 8.88 -28.14
N ASP A 672 44.95 8.13 -27.09
CA ASP A 672 45.94 7.69 -26.10
C ASP A 672 46.91 6.68 -26.70
N ALA A 673 46.42 5.77 -27.56
CA ALA A 673 47.26 4.84 -28.33
C ALA A 673 48.22 5.59 -29.28
N PHE A 674 47.72 6.60 -30.01
CA PHE A 674 48.51 7.45 -30.91
C PHE A 674 49.63 8.19 -30.17
N LEU A 675 49.31 8.83 -29.03
CA LEU A 675 50.30 9.57 -28.23
C LEU A 675 51.38 8.66 -27.64
N SER A 676 51.00 7.45 -27.22
CA SER A 676 51.93 6.44 -26.72
C SER A 676 52.93 6.02 -27.81
N GLN A 677 52.43 5.76 -29.02
CA GLN A 677 53.27 5.33 -30.14
C GLN A 677 54.25 6.40 -30.60
N ILE A 678 53.82 7.66 -30.71
CA ILE A 678 54.72 8.79 -31.02
C ILE A 678 55.80 8.93 -29.97
N SER A 679 55.42 8.85 -28.70
CA SER A 679 56.38 8.94 -27.59
C SER A 679 57.45 7.86 -27.69
N HIS A 680 57.11 6.66 -28.15
CA HIS A 680 58.06 5.57 -28.35
C HIS A 680 59.00 5.84 -29.54
N GLU A 681 58.46 6.20 -30.70
CA GLU A 681 59.26 6.48 -31.91
C GLU A 681 60.15 7.72 -31.79
N LEU A 682 59.81 8.68 -30.93
CA LEU A 682 60.68 9.81 -30.57
C LEU A 682 61.74 9.43 -29.54
N ARG A 683 61.42 8.53 -28.59
CA ARG A 683 62.36 8.15 -27.52
C ARG A 683 63.55 7.39 -28.06
N THR A 684 63.34 6.42 -28.95
CA THR A 684 64.39 5.58 -29.54
C THR A 684 65.54 6.38 -30.18
N PRO A 685 65.29 7.33 -31.10
CA PRO A 685 66.34 8.19 -31.66
C PRO A 685 67.03 9.05 -30.61
N MET A 686 66.26 9.62 -29.68
CA MET A 686 66.79 10.45 -28.62
C MET A 686 67.74 9.68 -27.69
N THR A 687 67.39 8.45 -27.33
CA THR A 687 68.21 7.57 -26.50
C THR A 687 69.49 7.18 -27.22
N SER A 688 69.43 6.87 -28.53
CA SER A 688 70.61 6.59 -29.35
C SER A 688 71.54 7.81 -29.44
N ILE A 689 71.00 8.99 -29.76
CA ILE A 689 71.76 10.26 -29.79
C ILE A 689 72.47 10.49 -28.46
N ARG A 690 71.75 10.33 -27.35
CA ARG A 690 72.29 10.51 -26.01
C ARG A 690 73.39 9.49 -25.70
N SER A 691 73.15 8.20 -25.93
CA SER A 691 74.10 7.13 -25.61
C SER A 691 75.40 7.26 -26.42
N PHE A 692 75.32 7.52 -27.73
CA PHE A 692 76.51 7.75 -28.54
C PHE A 692 77.21 9.07 -28.21
N SER A 693 76.49 10.10 -27.79
CA SER A 693 77.08 11.35 -27.29
C SER A 693 77.81 11.14 -25.95
N GLU A 694 77.27 10.30 -25.07
CA GLU A 694 77.92 9.89 -23.82
C GLU A 694 79.18 9.07 -24.09
N ILE A 695 79.14 8.13 -25.03
CA ILE A 695 80.33 7.36 -25.47
C ILE A 695 81.39 8.30 -26.05
N LEU A 696 81.02 9.25 -26.92
CA LEU A 696 81.97 10.20 -27.52
C LEU A 696 82.73 11.09 -26.51
N ARG A 697 82.25 11.18 -25.26
CA ARG A 697 82.91 11.90 -24.17
C ARG A 697 84.03 11.11 -23.50
N ASP A 698 84.21 9.82 -23.83
CA ASP A 698 85.27 8.99 -23.27
C ASP A 698 86.62 9.26 -23.97
N ASP A 699 87.69 9.45 -23.19
CA ASP A 699 88.97 9.96 -23.69
C ASP A 699 89.82 8.89 -24.40
N ASP A 700 89.51 7.60 -24.24
CA ASP A 700 90.27 6.45 -24.76
C ASP A 700 89.71 5.86 -26.08
N LEU A 701 88.85 6.61 -26.78
CA LEU A 701 88.19 6.17 -28.01
C LEU A 701 89.07 6.31 -29.26
N ALA A 702 89.20 5.23 -30.03
CA ALA A 702 89.86 5.25 -31.33
C ALA A 702 89.16 6.22 -32.32
N ILE A 703 89.95 6.94 -33.13
CA ILE A 703 89.46 7.96 -34.08
C ILE A 703 88.41 7.40 -35.07
N LYS A 704 88.52 6.12 -35.46
CA LYS A 704 87.53 5.46 -36.32
C LYS A 704 86.17 5.31 -35.66
N ASP A 705 86.13 4.97 -34.37
CA ASP A 705 84.88 4.81 -33.61
C ASP A 705 84.25 6.17 -33.30
N ARG A 706 85.07 7.21 -33.09
CA ARG A 706 84.62 8.60 -32.92
C ARG A 706 83.84 9.10 -34.15
N ASN A 707 84.38 8.92 -35.36
CA ASN A 707 83.68 9.31 -36.59
C ASN A 707 82.41 8.47 -36.83
N ARG A 708 82.44 7.18 -36.49
CA ARG A 708 81.27 6.29 -36.60
C ARG A 708 80.14 6.74 -35.68
N TYR A 709 80.42 7.03 -34.41
CA TYR A 709 79.39 7.47 -33.45
C TYR A 709 78.86 8.87 -33.75
N ALA A 710 79.72 9.80 -34.20
CA ALA A 710 79.27 11.12 -34.66
C ALA A 710 78.35 11.00 -35.90
N GLY A 711 78.66 10.08 -36.83
CA GLY A 711 77.79 9.75 -37.95
C GLY A 711 76.42 9.23 -37.50
N ILE A 712 76.38 8.29 -36.55
CA ILE A 712 75.13 7.75 -36.01
C ILE A 712 74.27 8.84 -35.34
N ILE A 713 74.88 9.77 -34.60
CA ILE A 713 74.16 10.90 -33.99
C ILE A 713 73.54 11.81 -35.06
N LEU A 714 74.30 12.12 -36.11
CA LEU A 714 73.82 12.97 -37.21
C LEU A 714 72.66 12.29 -37.94
N ASP A 715 72.80 11.01 -38.29
CA ASP A 715 71.77 10.23 -38.96
C ASP A 715 70.48 10.16 -38.15
N GLU A 716 70.60 9.94 -36.83
CA GLU A 716 69.45 9.82 -35.95
C GLU A 716 68.79 11.18 -35.65
N SER A 717 69.55 12.27 -35.66
CA SER A 717 69.03 13.65 -35.59
C SER A 717 68.24 14.01 -36.87
N ILE A 718 68.77 13.67 -38.04
CA ILE A 718 68.07 13.85 -39.32
C ILE A 718 66.78 13.00 -39.35
N ARG A 719 66.84 11.77 -38.85
CA ARG A 719 65.67 10.89 -38.74
C ARG A 719 64.60 11.46 -37.82
N LEU A 720 64.99 12.02 -36.67
CA LEU A 720 64.07 12.67 -35.73
C LEU A 720 63.39 13.89 -36.36
N SER A 721 64.13 14.73 -37.07
CA SER A 721 63.57 15.89 -37.77
C SER A 721 62.53 15.48 -38.81
N ARG A 722 62.83 14.47 -39.63
CA ARG A 722 61.86 13.95 -40.62
C ARG A 722 60.59 13.40 -39.96
N LEU A 723 60.73 12.69 -38.84
CA LEU A 723 59.57 12.16 -38.11
C LEU A 723 58.70 13.29 -37.53
N LEU A 724 59.31 14.37 -37.06
CA LEU A 724 58.60 15.55 -36.59
C LEU A 724 57.88 16.28 -37.73
N ASP A 725 58.55 16.45 -38.87
CA ASP A 725 57.99 17.07 -40.07
C ASP A 725 56.79 16.24 -40.60
N ASP A 726 56.91 14.91 -40.65
CA ASP A 726 55.83 13.99 -41.05
C ASP A 726 54.61 14.11 -40.11
N LEU A 727 54.84 14.26 -38.80
CA LEU A 727 53.77 14.46 -37.81
C LEU A 727 53.08 15.82 -37.95
N LEU A 728 53.85 16.87 -38.21
CA LEU A 728 53.31 18.21 -38.44
C LEU A 728 52.51 18.26 -39.73
N ASP A 729 53.04 17.72 -40.83
CA ASP A 729 52.33 17.65 -42.11
C ASP A 729 51.01 16.89 -41.96
N LEU A 730 51.01 15.73 -41.30
CA LEU A 730 49.79 14.97 -41.04
C LEU A 730 48.78 15.77 -40.21
N SER A 731 49.22 16.42 -39.13
CA SER A 731 48.35 17.23 -38.25
C SER A 731 47.71 18.40 -38.98
N VAL A 732 48.47 19.12 -39.81
CA VAL A 732 47.95 20.27 -40.57
C VAL A 732 46.99 19.82 -41.67
N LEU A 733 47.29 18.70 -42.33
CA LEU A 733 46.43 18.09 -43.36
C LEU A 733 45.10 17.59 -42.77
N GLU A 734 45.10 16.92 -41.62
CA GLU A 734 43.87 16.41 -40.97
C GLU A 734 42.96 17.54 -40.48
N ASN A 735 43.53 18.60 -39.91
CA ASN A 735 42.76 19.74 -39.41
C ASN A 735 42.25 20.68 -40.52
N GLY A 736 42.56 20.39 -41.78
CA GLY A 736 42.10 21.17 -42.94
C GLY A 736 42.67 22.58 -43.01
N GLN A 737 43.79 22.83 -42.34
CA GLN A 737 44.44 24.14 -42.28
C GLN A 737 45.39 24.40 -43.45
N VAL A 738 45.55 23.44 -44.37
CA VAL A 738 46.38 23.60 -45.58
C VAL A 738 45.62 24.36 -46.66
N VAL A 739 46.15 25.52 -47.06
CA VAL A 739 45.71 26.23 -48.28
C VAL A 739 46.43 25.61 -49.48
N LEU A 740 45.70 24.87 -50.31
CA LEU A 740 46.23 24.30 -51.55
C LEU A 740 46.55 25.42 -52.55
N ARG A 741 47.73 25.33 -53.19
CA ARG A 741 48.15 26.28 -54.24
C ARG A 741 48.13 25.58 -55.59
N PRO A 742 46.97 25.55 -56.29
CA PRO A 742 46.88 24.89 -57.58
C PRO A 742 47.79 25.59 -58.59
N GLN A 743 48.65 24.81 -59.23
CA GLN A 743 49.56 25.19 -60.29
C GLN A 743 49.41 24.18 -61.43
N THR A 744 49.64 24.63 -62.66
CA THR A 744 49.61 23.76 -63.85
C THR A 744 51.03 23.49 -64.31
N GLY A 745 51.37 22.22 -64.51
CA GLY A 745 52.69 21.83 -65.02
C GLY A 745 52.70 20.43 -65.64
N PRO A 746 53.71 20.11 -66.46
CA PRO A 746 53.81 18.82 -67.12
C PRO A 746 54.18 17.71 -66.12
N LEU A 747 53.48 16.57 -66.17
CA LEU A 747 53.73 15.43 -65.29
C LEU A 747 55.18 14.92 -65.38
N SER A 748 55.77 14.93 -66.58
CA SER A 748 57.17 14.54 -66.81
C SER A 748 58.14 15.33 -65.93
N ALA A 749 57.93 16.64 -65.75
CA ALA A 749 58.78 17.48 -64.89
C ALA A 749 58.57 17.18 -63.39
N LEU A 750 57.36 16.83 -62.97
CA LEU A 750 57.06 16.44 -61.59
C LEU A 750 57.74 15.12 -61.25
N LEU A 751 57.68 14.13 -62.14
CA LEU A 751 58.35 12.84 -61.99
C LEU A 751 59.87 13.02 -61.98
N ASP A 752 60.43 13.87 -62.85
CA ASP A 752 61.87 14.16 -62.85
C ASP A 752 62.33 14.81 -61.52
N ARG A 753 61.56 15.76 -60.98
CA ARG A 753 61.81 16.35 -59.65
C ARG A 753 61.73 15.29 -58.54
N ALA A 754 60.70 14.44 -58.56
CA ALA A 754 60.50 13.41 -57.54
C ALA A 754 61.61 12.35 -57.56
N ILE A 755 62.06 11.94 -58.74
CA ILE A 755 63.16 10.96 -58.93
C ILE A 755 64.48 11.54 -58.42
N ALA A 756 64.78 12.80 -58.74
CA ALA A 756 65.98 13.49 -58.27
C ALA A 756 65.97 13.61 -56.73
N ALA A 757 64.82 13.97 -56.15
CA ALA A 757 64.66 14.15 -54.71
C ALA A 757 64.63 12.82 -53.93
N ALA A 758 64.18 11.71 -54.54
CA ALA A 758 64.14 10.40 -53.91
C ALA A 758 65.53 9.79 -53.62
N GLY A 759 66.61 10.38 -54.15
CA GLY A 759 67.99 10.05 -53.77
C GLY A 759 68.42 8.63 -54.12
N LEU A 760 68.19 8.20 -55.36
CA LEU A 760 68.41 6.82 -55.81
C LEU A 760 69.88 6.42 -56.02
N HIS A 761 70.84 7.33 -55.79
CA HIS A 761 72.25 7.15 -56.18
C HIS A 761 72.99 6.00 -55.48
N GLU A 762 72.51 5.52 -54.34
CA GLU A 762 73.12 4.39 -53.60
C GLU A 762 72.39 3.05 -53.80
N ARG A 763 71.25 3.03 -54.51
CA ARG A 763 70.40 1.84 -54.63
C ARG A 763 70.14 1.54 -56.09
N ASN A 764 70.47 0.32 -56.52
CA ASN A 764 70.35 -0.16 -57.91
C ASN A 764 68.87 -0.32 -58.39
N LEU A 765 68.03 0.71 -58.27
CA LEU A 765 66.65 0.73 -58.76
C LEU A 765 66.60 1.32 -60.17
N THR A 766 66.25 0.49 -61.15
CA THR A 766 66.07 0.92 -62.54
C THR A 766 64.66 1.49 -62.73
N ILE A 767 64.54 2.74 -63.17
CA ILE A 767 63.23 3.35 -63.44
C ILE A 767 62.90 3.22 -64.92
N LEU A 768 61.77 2.56 -65.22
CA LEU A 768 61.23 2.38 -66.56
C LEU A 768 60.04 3.33 -66.75
N ARG A 769 60.15 4.20 -67.76
CA ARG A 769 59.18 5.26 -68.06
C ARG A 769 58.92 5.38 -69.55
N ASP A 770 57.68 5.72 -69.89
CA ASP A 770 57.30 6.11 -71.23
C ASP A 770 57.10 7.62 -71.26
N ARG A 771 58.14 8.37 -71.69
CA ARG A 771 58.09 9.83 -71.72
C ARG A 771 57.03 10.38 -72.67
N ALA A 772 56.62 9.63 -73.69
CA ALA A 772 55.54 10.06 -74.59
C ALA A 772 54.17 10.00 -73.91
N ALA A 773 53.97 9.05 -73.00
CA ALA A 773 52.75 8.95 -72.21
C ALA A 773 52.69 9.95 -71.04
N GLU A 774 53.82 10.59 -70.69
CA GLU A 774 53.95 11.57 -69.60
C GLU A 774 53.69 13.02 -70.02
N ASP A 775 53.48 13.28 -71.31
CA ASP A 775 53.20 14.62 -71.86
C ASP A 775 51.74 15.04 -71.61
N ILE A 776 51.40 15.16 -70.32
CA ILE A 776 50.10 15.61 -69.83
C ILE A 776 50.29 16.74 -68.82
N GLU A 777 49.44 17.77 -68.93
CA GLU A 777 49.39 18.84 -67.93
C GLU A 777 48.53 18.42 -66.74
N ILE A 778 49.07 18.61 -65.54
CA ILE A 778 48.37 18.39 -64.28
C ILE A 778 48.15 19.75 -63.62
N THR A 779 46.90 20.05 -63.28
CA THR A 779 46.52 21.21 -62.46
C THR A 779 46.20 20.74 -61.05
N ALA A 780 47.13 20.95 -60.11
CA ALA A 780 47.00 20.55 -58.71
C ALA A 780 48.01 21.35 -57.86
N ASP A 781 48.04 21.15 -56.53
CA ASP A 781 49.19 21.57 -55.75
C ASP A 781 50.39 20.67 -56.10
N LEU A 782 51.22 21.15 -57.02
CA LEU A 782 52.28 20.37 -57.64
C LEU A 782 53.36 19.94 -56.63
N ASP A 783 53.63 20.74 -55.60
CA ASP A 783 54.64 20.42 -54.59
C ASP A 783 54.15 19.30 -53.67
N ARG A 784 52.86 19.31 -53.28
CA ARG A 784 52.25 18.20 -52.53
C ARG A 784 52.13 16.94 -53.36
N LEU A 785 51.84 17.05 -54.65
CA LEU A 785 51.81 15.90 -55.54
C LEU A 785 53.21 15.29 -55.74
N VAL A 786 54.26 16.12 -55.86
CA VAL A 786 55.66 15.66 -55.89
C VAL A 786 56.03 14.93 -54.60
N GLN A 787 55.55 15.39 -53.44
CA GLN A 787 55.74 14.69 -52.16
C GLN A 787 55.15 13.27 -52.18
N VAL A 788 53.96 13.08 -52.76
CA VAL A 788 53.36 11.74 -52.95
C VAL A 788 54.26 10.87 -53.81
N PHE A 789 54.76 11.39 -54.93
CA PHE A 789 55.65 10.63 -55.82
C PHE A 789 56.99 10.27 -55.17
N ILE A 790 57.60 11.19 -54.41
CA ILE A 790 58.84 10.91 -53.65
C ILE A 790 58.60 9.76 -52.65
N ASN A 791 57.47 9.77 -51.94
CA ASN A 791 57.13 8.72 -50.99
C ASN A 791 56.94 7.36 -51.66
N LEU A 792 56.27 7.30 -52.82
CA LEU A 792 56.08 6.05 -53.55
C LEU A 792 57.38 5.52 -54.16
N ILE A 793 58.20 6.40 -54.76
CA ILE A 793 59.49 6.03 -55.36
C ILE A 793 60.47 5.57 -54.28
N SER A 794 60.55 6.30 -53.16
CA SER A 794 61.42 5.91 -52.05
C SER A 794 60.95 4.64 -51.35
N ASN A 795 59.65 4.38 -51.28
CA ASN A 795 59.12 3.09 -50.80
C ASN A 795 59.52 1.94 -51.74
N ALA A 796 59.36 2.09 -53.05
CA ALA A 796 59.83 1.09 -54.00
C ALA A 796 61.35 0.82 -53.87
N ALA A 797 62.15 1.87 -53.69
CA ALA A 797 63.60 1.75 -53.46
C ALA A 797 63.96 1.12 -52.10
N LYS A 798 63.07 1.12 -51.11
CA LYS A 798 63.28 0.54 -49.77
C LYS A 798 62.84 -0.90 -49.67
N TYR A 799 61.72 -1.25 -50.29
CA TYR A 799 61.04 -2.53 -50.06
C TYR A 799 61.10 -3.50 -51.24
N CYS A 800 61.55 -3.07 -52.42
CA CYS A 800 61.74 -3.96 -53.56
C CYS A 800 62.96 -4.87 -53.33
N ASP A 801 62.72 -6.17 -53.22
CA ASP A 801 63.70 -7.21 -52.90
C ASP A 801 64.19 -8.01 -54.12
N ALA A 802 63.77 -7.62 -55.33
CA ALA A 802 64.18 -8.29 -56.57
C ALA A 802 65.69 -8.21 -56.82
N LYS A 803 66.27 -9.27 -57.43
CA LYS A 803 67.71 -9.31 -57.81
C LYS A 803 68.15 -8.16 -58.73
N LYS A 804 67.22 -7.66 -59.54
CA LYS A 804 67.38 -6.44 -60.36
C LYS A 804 66.17 -5.55 -60.08
N PRO A 805 66.23 -4.67 -59.07
CA PRO A 805 65.11 -3.83 -58.68
C PRO A 805 64.72 -2.91 -59.85
N ALA A 806 63.45 -2.92 -60.22
CA ALA A 806 62.91 -2.05 -61.25
C ALA A 806 61.57 -1.46 -60.83
N LEU A 807 61.39 -0.16 -61.07
CA LEU A 807 60.13 0.55 -60.88
C LEU A 807 59.61 1.03 -62.24
N THR A 808 58.46 0.52 -62.64
CA THR A 808 57.76 0.95 -63.85
C THR A 808 56.73 2.01 -63.49
N ILE A 809 56.83 3.19 -64.08
CA ILE A 809 55.82 4.23 -63.94
C ILE A 809 54.99 4.26 -65.23
N ARG A 810 53.70 3.93 -65.13
CA ARG A 810 52.79 3.87 -66.27
C ARG A 810 51.71 4.93 -66.15
N VAL A 811 51.64 5.81 -67.13
CA VAL A 811 50.61 6.84 -67.22
C VAL A 811 49.51 6.35 -68.16
N SER A 812 48.25 6.50 -67.73
CA SER A 812 47.09 6.23 -68.57
C SER A 812 45.99 7.26 -68.35
N ARG A 813 45.21 7.54 -69.39
CA ARG A 813 44.07 8.45 -69.33
C ARG A 813 42.77 7.66 -69.47
N THR A 814 41.87 7.84 -68.52
CA THR A 814 40.50 7.31 -68.59
C THR A 814 39.51 8.49 -68.59
N LYS A 815 38.27 8.32 -69.05
CA LYS A 815 37.30 9.43 -69.20
C LYS A 815 37.18 10.22 -67.89
N GLY A 816 37.77 11.41 -67.84
CA GLY A 816 37.73 12.34 -66.70
C GLY A 816 38.83 12.21 -65.65
N GLN A 817 39.80 11.27 -65.78
CA GLN A 817 40.87 11.08 -64.78
C GLN A 817 42.23 10.72 -65.40
N HIS A 818 43.29 11.25 -64.81
CA HIS A 818 44.68 10.83 -65.02
C HIS A 818 45.05 9.73 -64.02
N ARG A 819 45.63 8.62 -64.50
CA ARG A 819 46.10 7.52 -63.66
C ARG A 819 47.60 7.35 -63.83
N ILE A 820 48.33 7.38 -62.73
CA ILE A 820 49.77 7.13 -62.66
C ILE A 820 50.00 5.89 -61.79
N ASP A 821 50.42 4.79 -62.41
CA ASP A 821 50.71 3.54 -61.72
C ASP A 821 52.21 3.41 -61.47
N PHE A 822 52.58 3.15 -60.22
CA PHE A 822 53.94 2.87 -59.77
C PHE A 822 54.04 1.38 -59.46
N LEU A 823 54.68 0.60 -60.33
CA LEU A 823 54.78 -0.86 -60.22
C LEU A 823 56.23 -1.29 -59.98
N ASP A 824 56.54 -1.85 -58.81
CA ASP A 824 57.81 -2.53 -58.57
C ASP A 824 57.73 -4.03 -58.92
N ASN A 825 58.89 -4.67 -59.04
CA ASN A 825 59.02 -6.10 -59.35
C ASN A 825 59.39 -6.98 -58.14
N GLY A 826 59.11 -6.53 -56.92
CA GLY A 826 59.38 -7.27 -55.68
C GLY A 826 58.37 -8.38 -55.37
N ILE A 827 58.35 -8.87 -54.13
CA ILE A 827 57.43 -9.92 -53.64
C ILE A 827 55.98 -9.44 -53.40
N GLY A 828 55.71 -8.14 -53.48
CA GLY A 828 54.40 -7.54 -53.21
C GLY A 828 54.01 -7.56 -51.73
N ILE A 829 52.77 -7.19 -51.40
CA ILE A 829 52.28 -7.06 -50.01
C ILE A 829 51.29 -8.17 -49.71
N ALA A 830 51.50 -8.89 -48.59
CA ALA A 830 50.64 -9.99 -48.15
C ALA A 830 49.18 -9.55 -47.97
N ALA A 831 48.21 -10.39 -48.39
CA ALA A 831 46.79 -10.06 -48.44
C ALA A 831 46.22 -9.49 -47.13
N GLN A 832 46.60 -10.08 -45.99
CA GLN A 832 46.17 -9.65 -44.65
C GLN A 832 46.65 -8.23 -44.26
N ASN A 833 47.66 -7.71 -44.94
CA ASN A 833 48.27 -6.42 -44.62
C ASN A 833 47.86 -5.31 -45.60
N GLN A 834 47.18 -5.63 -46.71
CA GLN A 834 46.88 -4.68 -47.79
C GLN A 834 45.95 -3.54 -47.36
N GLU A 835 45.04 -3.79 -46.42
CA GLU A 835 44.16 -2.74 -45.87
C GLU A 835 44.89 -1.84 -44.87
N LEU A 836 45.94 -2.37 -44.22
CA LEU A 836 46.67 -1.71 -43.15
C LEU A 836 47.83 -0.83 -43.65
N ILE A 837 48.23 -0.88 -44.92
CA ILE A 837 49.40 -0.12 -45.44
C ILE A 837 49.22 1.40 -45.43
N PHE A 838 47.96 1.86 -45.49
CA PHE A 838 47.62 3.28 -45.44
C PHE A 838 47.28 3.74 -44.02
N GLU A 839 47.24 2.82 -43.05
CA GLU A 839 47.06 3.16 -41.64
C GLU A 839 48.32 3.81 -41.08
N LYS A 840 48.13 4.75 -40.16
CA LYS A 840 49.23 5.50 -39.53
C LYS A 840 50.15 4.55 -38.78
N PHE A 841 51.46 4.75 -38.94
CA PHE A 841 52.52 3.98 -38.28
C PHE A 841 52.49 2.46 -38.56
N SER A 842 51.82 2.04 -39.64
CA SER A 842 51.83 0.65 -40.05
C SER A 842 53.22 0.23 -40.53
N ARG A 843 53.81 -0.75 -39.84
CA ARG A 843 55.09 -1.39 -40.20
C ARG A 843 54.86 -2.88 -40.37
N LEU A 844 55.08 -3.38 -41.58
CA LEU A 844 54.74 -4.76 -41.96
C LEU A 844 55.96 -5.70 -42.08
N ALA A 845 57.17 -5.21 -41.79
CA ALA A 845 58.42 -5.97 -41.92
C ALA A 845 59.30 -5.82 -40.66
N ASP A 846 60.12 -6.84 -40.38
CA ASP A 846 61.04 -6.93 -39.23
C ASP A 846 61.81 -5.63 -38.96
N GLU A 847 61.88 -5.25 -37.68
CA GLU A 847 62.35 -3.96 -37.15
C GLU A 847 63.76 -3.50 -37.60
N SER A 848 64.56 -4.37 -38.23
CA SER A 848 65.97 -4.13 -38.51
C SER A 848 66.31 -3.69 -39.95
N LYS A 849 65.38 -3.74 -40.92
CA LYS A 849 65.75 -3.53 -42.35
C LYS A 849 65.24 -2.24 -43.03
N ALA A 850 64.32 -1.47 -42.46
CA ALA A 850 63.82 -0.25 -43.11
C ALA A 850 63.46 0.87 -42.12
N GLY A 851 64.33 1.88 -42.00
CA GLY A 851 64.12 3.05 -41.14
C GLY A 851 63.11 4.06 -41.72
N GLY A 852 61.83 3.92 -41.39
CA GLY A 852 60.78 4.89 -41.70
C GLY A 852 59.69 4.92 -40.63
N ALA A 853 59.10 6.10 -40.38
CA ALA A 853 58.09 6.32 -39.33
C ALA A 853 56.73 5.63 -39.57
N GLY A 854 56.54 4.97 -40.72
CA GLY A 854 55.26 4.36 -41.11
C GLY A 854 54.16 5.39 -41.43
N LEU A 855 54.52 6.66 -41.63
CA LEU A 855 53.59 7.76 -41.89
C LEU A 855 53.46 8.10 -43.38
N GLY A 856 54.44 7.75 -44.21
CA GLY A 856 54.52 8.21 -45.60
C GLY A 856 53.31 7.86 -46.48
N LEU A 857 52.78 6.64 -46.39
CA LEU A 857 51.60 6.24 -47.18
C LEU A 857 50.30 6.86 -46.64
N ALA A 858 50.19 7.04 -45.32
CA ALA A 858 49.06 7.75 -44.72
C ALA A 858 49.03 9.23 -45.16
N ILE A 859 50.19 9.90 -45.18
CA ILE A 859 50.34 11.27 -45.71
C ILE A 859 49.97 11.31 -47.21
N CYS A 860 50.39 10.32 -47.99
CA CYS A 860 50.00 10.25 -49.41
C CYS A 860 48.48 10.18 -49.57
N ARG A 861 47.80 9.38 -48.75
CA ARG A 861 46.34 9.24 -48.81
C ARG A 861 45.62 10.54 -48.47
N GLU A 862 46.06 11.23 -47.43
CA GLU A 862 45.46 12.51 -47.04
C GLU A 862 45.72 13.62 -48.08
N ILE A 863 46.94 13.70 -48.63
CA ILE A 863 47.25 14.64 -49.72
C ILE A 863 46.36 14.36 -50.94
N MET A 864 46.25 13.09 -51.36
CA MET A 864 45.47 12.73 -52.54
C MET A 864 43.98 13.02 -52.34
N HIS A 865 43.43 12.73 -51.16
CA HIS A 865 42.05 13.06 -50.80
C HIS A 865 41.79 14.57 -50.90
N ARG A 866 42.73 15.41 -50.42
CA ARG A 866 42.64 16.88 -50.51
C ARG A 866 42.74 17.40 -51.94
N LEU A 867 43.53 16.73 -52.78
CA LEU A 867 43.62 17.02 -54.23
C LEU A 867 42.42 16.49 -55.03
N GLN A 868 41.36 15.97 -54.37
CA GLN A 868 40.21 15.32 -55.00
C GLN A 868 40.59 14.12 -55.88
N GLY A 869 41.77 13.54 -55.62
CA GLY A 869 42.26 12.32 -56.22
C GLY A 869 42.19 11.16 -55.25
N ASP A 870 42.78 10.04 -55.64
CA ASP A 870 42.83 8.84 -54.82
C ASP A 870 44.18 8.11 -55.00
N ILE A 871 44.57 7.36 -53.98
CA ILE A 871 45.71 6.45 -54.04
C ILE A 871 45.28 5.07 -53.59
N THR A 872 45.48 4.08 -54.47
CA THR A 872 45.02 2.71 -54.24
C THR A 872 46.13 1.71 -54.46
N TYR A 873 46.07 0.59 -53.75
CA TYR A 873 46.92 -0.57 -54.02
C TYR A 873 46.27 -1.41 -55.13
N LEU A 874 47.07 -1.83 -56.12
CA LEU A 874 46.60 -2.67 -57.22
C LEU A 874 46.91 -4.14 -56.90
N HIS A 875 45.86 -4.96 -56.84
CA HIS A 875 45.99 -6.40 -56.62
C HIS A 875 46.42 -7.13 -57.89
N GLY A 876 47.05 -8.30 -57.74
CA GLY A 876 47.30 -9.24 -58.84
C GLY A 876 48.47 -8.90 -59.77
N THR A 877 49.31 -7.93 -59.40
CA THR A 877 50.57 -7.62 -60.10
C THR A 877 51.73 -8.43 -59.52
N SER A 878 52.73 -8.76 -60.35
CA SER A 878 54.00 -9.29 -59.86
C SER A 878 54.80 -8.16 -59.19
N GLY A 879 54.65 -8.02 -57.88
CA GLY A 879 55.27 -6.95 -57.07
C GLY A 879 54.27 -5.96 -56.50
N THR A 880 54.78 -4.89 -55.89
CA THR A 880 53.95 -3.84 -55.27
C THR A 880 53.51 -2.83 -56.32
N ALA A 881 52.21 -2.57 -56.41
CA ALA A 881 51.67 -1.60 -57.35
C ALA A 881 50.75 -0.60 -56.65
N PHE A 882 51.06 0.69 -56.80
CA PHE A 882 50.23 1.79 -56.32
C PHE A 882 49.71 2.61 -57.49
N ARG A 883 48.42 2.92 -57.50
CA ARG A 883 47.78 3.79 -58.49
C ARG A 883 47.41 5.12 -57.86
N VAL A 884 47.97 6.19 -58.40
CA VAL A 884 47.56 7.56 -58.12
C VAL A 884 46.56 8.00 -59.19
N THR A 885 45.39 8.47 -58.77
CA THR A 885 44.33 8.94 -59.65
C THR A 885 44.04 10.42 -59.37
N LEU A 886 44.03 11.25 -60.41
CA LEU A 886 43.71 12.68 -60.31
C LEU A 886 42.56 13.02 -61.27
N PRO A 887 41.61 13.89 -60.88
CA PRO A 887 40.57 14.37 -61.78
C PRO A 887 41.17 15.26 -62.88
N VAL A 888 40.61 15.18 -64.09
CA VAL A 888 40.92 16.14 -65.16
C VAL A 888 40.13 17.41 -64.85
N MET A 889 40.78 18.39 -64.21
CA MET A 889 40.18 19.70 -64.03
C MET A 889 40.12 20.43 -65.37
N SER A 890 38.92 20.54 -65.95
CA SER A 890 38.68 21.43 -67.09
C SER A 890 38.81 22.89 -66.61
N ALA A 891 39.69 23.66 -67.26
CA ALA A 891 39.83 25.09 -67.00
C ALA A 891 38.46 25.80 -67.00
N PRO A 892 38.17 26.71 -66.05
CA PRO A 892 36.90 27.39 -66.00
C PRO A 892 36.72 28.24 -67.28
N VAL A 893 35.58 28.08 -67.95
CA VAL A 893 35.12 29.01 -68.98
C VAL A 893 34.86 30.33 -68.28
N VAL A 894 35.65 31.36 -68.62
CA VAL A 894 35.43 32.72 -68.15
C VAL A 894 34.11 33.22 -68.75
N SER A 895 33.13 33.55 -67.90
CA SER A 895 31.97 34.38 -68.24
C SER A 895 31.94 35.60 -67.35
#